data_AF-A0A7T6AQV3-F1
#
_entry.id   AF-A0A7T6AQV3-F1
#
_cell.length_a   1.000
_cell.length_b   1.000
_cell.length_c   1.000
_cell.angle_alpha   90.00
_cell.angle_beta   90.00
_cell.angle_gamma   90.00
#
_symmetry.space_group_name_H-M   'P 1'
#
loop_
_entity.id
_entity.type
_entity.pdbx_description
1 polymer ?
#
loop_
_entity_poly.entity_id
_entity_poly.type
_entity_poly.pdbx_seq_one_letter_code
_entity_poly.pdbx_strand_id
1 'polypeptide(L)'
;MGIVSLTINDRPVEVESGATVLEAARAAGISIPTICAHKDLNPHGSCRMCIVEIEGVRGYPTSCTTPVAPGMRVTTESERLTTLRNRTLELMFSGHPNSCLVCLHREACEQYRPQAVKAARSTRCGFCANRDECDLREMALRAGSRELHLPTLYGSYPLERDDPFMDRDYNLCILCGRCWRICEKIHGQPAISIINRGKWARIGTAFSQSHLYSGCTFCGACIDICPTGTLTDRFARWHGKPDKETASTCLLCSEGCSILSQSKRGQLVANTMIGFDSTDSLCAVGRFAYAQIVNSSGRLIRPMVREGEDLIPTDWEAALQTAATGLLAAQEKVATVISETITREERFLYQQLTRCLGDELFVLSASKSKDNEAAAALTAAVQKGTVQALIVNGPLVPAEVVEQVPFVLAIDCLPSELARLATVVLPAAILSETEGSFRTSAGVIKNIVAVSKAPGFARPEWSILCDLGRTLGFDGFTHPTAMAVGDLIDDDPAPGIFAGNPRHNVREVPFRYRGHDLATLVPALAAFKPAHSVKPLPAEEAADEGFAILEKQEIVPNMHFFKVDAPQVAKFAQPGQFVILMARETSERSPFTLVDWNAEEGWISLVIEEVGRSSRELASLQSGGRIAHVSGPLGMPMAIEKKGTVLLGGGCYGIGAIYPLARALRQAGNRVICTIEASSSYLLYQQAELQQVCDELIVATKDGSAGVRGGVQEVLSLVAAREPIHQFIAIGCTFMMRMVTELSRTLNIPTLVALNPIMVDGTGMCGACRVSIDKTTRFACIDGPIFDGHGVDWDELASRRSAYARQEVEALSQQVDLNALVFRPAGESCGCGGH
;
A
#
# COMPACT_ATOMS: atom_id res chain seq x y z
N MET A 1 -28.83 29.00 -25.52
CA MET A 1 -29.20 27.60 -25.24
C MET A 1 -30.61 27.60 -24.67
N GLY A 2 -31.50 26.74 -25.14
CA GLY A 2 -32.90 26.70 -24.69
C GLY A 2 -33.06 25.84 -23.43
N ILE A 3 -33.97 26.21 -22.54
CA ILE A 3 -34.38 25.39 -21.39
C ILE A 3 -35.36 24.33 -21.89
N VAL A 4 -35.20 23.10 -21.42
CA VAL A 4 -36.12 21.99 -21.70
C VAL A 4 -36.79 21.56 -20.39
N SER A 5 -38.11 21.44 -20.43
CA SER A 5 -38.92 20.96 -19.31
C SER A 5 -39.28 19.49 -19.48
N LEU A 6 -39.10 18.71 -18.42
CA LEU A 6 -39.47 17.30 -18.31
C LEU A 6 -40.08 17.01 -16.94
N THR A 7 -40.61 15.81 -16.75
CA THR A 7 -41.11 15.33 -15.45
C THR A 7 -40.34 14.08 -15.03
N ILE A 8 -39.81 14.06 -13.81
CA ILE A 8 -39.14 12.89 -13.22
C ILE A 8 -39.84 12.54 -11.91
N ASN A 9 -40.42 11.35 -11.78
CA ASN A 9 -41.22 10.91 -10.62
C ASN A 9 -42.28 11.95 -10.20
N ASP A 10 -43.09 12.40 -11.17
CA ASP A 10 -44.12 13.43 -11.00
C ASP A 10 -43.61 14.83 -10.60
N ARG A 11 -42.28 15.06 -10.57
CA ARG A 11 -41.68 16.36 -10.31
C ARG A 11 -41.28 17.05 -11.60
N PRO A 12 -41.72 18.29 -11.86
CA PRO A 12 -41.24 19.07 -12.99
C PRO A 12 -39.75 19.42 -12.78
N VAL A 13 -38.96 19.26 -13.83
CA VAL A 13 -37.52 19.55 -13.85
C VAL A 13 -37.22 20.38 -15.09
N GLU A 14 -36.36 21.38 -14.92
CA GLU A 14 -35.89 22.23 -16.02
C GLU A 14 -34.37 22.15 -16.10
N VAL A 15 -33.86 21.92 -17.30
CA VAL A 15 -32.42 21.83 -17.58
C VAL A 15 -32.08 22.45 -18.92
N GLU A 16 -30.80 22.73 -19.13
CA GLU A 16 -30.29 23.16 -20.42
C GLU A 16 -30.47 22.07 -21.49
N SER A 17 -30.86 22.49 -22.70
CA SER A 17 -30.95 21.62 -23.86
C SER A 17 -29.61 20.95 -24.15
N GLY A 18 -29.63 19.63 -24.34
CA GLY A 18 -28.44 18.79 -24.51
C GLY A 18 -28.07 17.95 -23.28
N ALA A 19 -28.64 18.26 -22.11
CA ALA A 19 -28.46 17.46 -20.91
C ALA A 19 -29.05 16.04 -21.06
N THR A 20 -28.45 15.09 -20.37
CA THR A 20 -28.95 13.72 -20.21
C THR A 20 -30.00 13.63 -19.10
N VAL A 21 -30.80 12.58 -19.11
CA VAL A 21 -31.77 12.31 -18.03
C VAL A 21 -31.07 12.19 -16.67
N LEU A 22 -29.85 11.64 -16.61
CA LEU A 22 -29.06 11.56 -15.38
C LEU A 22 -28.65 12.94 -14.85
N GLU A 23 -28.23 13.85 -15.73
CA GLU A 23 -27.86 15.21 -15.35
C GLU A 23 -29.09 15.99 -14.87
N ALA A 24 -30.23 15.83 -15.54
CA ALA A 24 -31.50 16.40 -15.10
C ALA A 24 -31.95 15.87 -13.74
N ALA A 25 -31.84 14.56 -13.51
CA ALA A 25 -32.13 13.97 -12.20
C ALA A 25 -31.20 14.54 -11.11
N ARG A 26 -29.90 14.65 -11.38
CA ARG A 26 -28.93 15.23 -10.42
C ARG A 26 -29.23 16.70 -10.10
N ALA A 27 -29.54 17.52 -11.12
CA ALA A 27 -29.91 18.92 -10.93
C ALA A 27 -31.18 19.07 -10.07
N ALA A 28 -32.12 18.13 -10.18
CA ALA A 28 -33.33 18.08 -9.36
C ALA A 28 -33.16 17.39 -8.00
N GLY A 29 -31.94 16.96 -7.62
CA GLY A 29 -31.69 16.22 -6.38
C GLY A 29 -32.29 14.80 -6.37
N ILE A 30 -32.62 14.23 -7.54
CA ILE A 30 -33.16 12.88 -7.70
C ILE A 30 -32.01 11.90 -7.92
N SER A 31 -31.89 10.91 -7.04
CA SER A 31 -30.82 9.92 -7.09
C SER A 31 -31.14 8.81 -8.09
N ILE A 32 -30.22 8.55 -9.03
CA ILE A 32 -30.26 7.40 -9.92
C ILE A 32 -28.96 6.59 -9.71
N PRO A 33 -29.02 5.28 -9.39
CA PRO A 33 -27.83 4.46 -9.18
C PRO A 33 -26.93 4.42 -10.42
N THR A 34 -25.63 4.68 -10.24
CA THR A 34 -24.64 4.64 -11.33
C THR A 34 -23.30 4.10 -10.83
N ILE A 35 -22.61 3.30 -11.66
CA ILE A 35 -21.20 2.94 -11.44
C ILE A 35 -20.28 3.40 -12.57
N CYS A 36 -20.65 3.28 -13.85
CA CYS A 36 -19.74 3.69 -14.93
C CYS A 36 -19.79 5.18 -15.25
N ALA A 37 -20.84 5.88 -14.78
CA ALA A 37 -21.01 7.31 -15.00
C ALA A 37 -20.14 8.09 -14.00
N HIS A 38 -19.49 9.14 -14.47
CA HIS A 38 -18.69 10.07 -13.68
C HIS A 38 -18.87 11.46 -14.27
N LYS A 39 -18.91 12.51 -13.45
CA LYS A 39 -19.19 13.88 -13.91
C LYS A 39 -18.15 14.38 -14.92
N ASP A 40 -16.90 13.95 -14.76
CA ASP A 40 -15.78 14.41 -15.59
C ASP A 40 -15.57 13.56 -16.85
N LEU A 41 -16.44 12.58 -17.16
CA LEU A 41 -16.28 11.66 -18.28
C LEU A 41 -17.52 11.57 -19.17
N ASN A 42 -17.30 11.50 -20.50
CA ASN A 42 -18.36 11.35 -21.50
C ASN A 42 -19.26 10.13 -21.24
N PRO A 43 -20.60 10.21 -21.41
CA PRO A 43 -21.53 9.09 -21.24
C PRO A 43 -21.07 7.75 -21.84
N HIS A 44 -21.31 6.64 -21.12
CA HIS A 44 -20.84 5.30 -21.54
C HIS A 44 -21.89 4.18 -21.45
N GLY A 45 -22.74 4.16 -20.41
CA GLY A 45 -23.86 3.22 -20.32
C GLY A 45 -23.52 1.74 -20.12
N SER A 46 -22.26 1.37 -19.82
CA SER A 46 -21.85 -0.03 -19.70
C SER A 46 -22.44 -0.76 -18.48
N CYS A 47 -22.51 -0.11 -17.32
CA CYS A 47 -22.92 -0.77 -16.07
C CYS A 47 -24.43 -1.04 -15.97
N ARG A 48 -25.26 -0.38 -16.78
CA ARG A 48 -26.74 -0.48 -16.79
C ARG A 48 -27.47 -0.24 -15.46
N MET A 49 -26.80 0.21 -14.40
CA MET A 49 -27.48 0.53 -13.12
C MET A 49 -28.45 1.71 -13.22
N CYS A 50 -28.20 2.61 -14.18
CA CYS A 50 -28.95 3.84 -14.38
C CYS A 50 -30.15 3.70 -15.32
N ILE A 51 -30.63 2.47 -15.54
CA ILE A 51 -31.85 2.24 -16.31
C ILE A 51 -33.04 2.96 -15.68
N VAL A 52 -33.90 3.54 -16.52
CA VAL A 52 -35.13 4.26 -16.15
C VAL A 52 -36.26 3.85 -17.08
N GLU A 53 -37.49 4.13 -16.68
CA GLU A 53 -38.68 4.01 -17.54
C GLU A 53 -39.00 5.39 -18.13
N ILE A 54 -39.35 5.43 -19.42
CA ILE A 54 -39.75 6.66 -20.10
C ILE A 54 -41.06 6.39 -20.84
N GLU A 55 -42.08 7.22 -20.60
CA GLU A 55 -43.39 7.07 -21.23
C GLU A 55 -43.29 7.07 -22.76
N GLY A 56 -43.92 6.10 -23.42
CA GLY A 56 -43.88 5.95 -24.87
C GLY A 56 -42.59 5.35 -25.44
N VAL A 57 -41.58 5.07 -24.61
CA VAL A 57 -40.32 4.43 -25.03
C VAL A 57 -40.33 2.95 -24.65
N ARG A 58 -40.00 2.06 -25.61
CA ARG A 58 -39.91 0.62 -25.35
C ARG A 58 -38.61 0.29 -24.59
N GLY A 59 -38.74 -0.51 -23.53
CA GLY A 59 -37.61 -1.01 -22.75
C GLY A 59 -37.17 -0.04 -21.65
N TYR A 60 -35.93 -0.23 -21.15
CA TYR A 60 -35.38 0.55 -20.04
C TYR A 60 -34.09 1.24 -20.49
N PRO A 61 -34.18 2.43 -21.11
CA PRO A 61 -33.00 3.17 -21.56
C PRO A 61 -32.13 3.60 -20.37
N THR A 62 -30.84 3.80 -20.61
CA THR A 62 -29.87 4.27 -19.62
C THR A 62 -29.93 5.78 -19.47
N SER A 63 -30.26 6.28 -18.27
CA SER A 63 -30.39 7.73 -18.03
C SER A 63 -29.11 8.51 -18.32
N CYS A 64 -27.94 7.88 -18.20
CA CYS A 64 -26.67 8.54 -18.42
C CYS A 64 -26.34 8.82 -19.90
N THR A 65 -27.02 8.18 -20.85
CA THR A 65 -26.78 8.37 -22.30
C THR A 65 -27.99 8.95 -23.02
N THR A 66 -29.17 8.92 -22.40
CA THR A 66 -30.41 9.40 -23.01
C THR A 66 -30.53 10.91 -22.87
N PRO A 67 -30.56 11.69 -23.97
CA PRO A 67 -30.82 13.12 -23.93
C PRO A 67 -32.23 13.42 -23.46
N VAL A 68 -32.41 14.53 -22.74
CA VAL A 68 -33.71 15.06 -22.35
C VAL A 68 -34.46 15.58 -23.59
N ALA A 69 -35.77 15.33 -23.64
CA ALA A 69 -36.67 15.91 -24.64
C ALA A 69 -37.82 16.67 -23.95
N PRO A 70 -38.39 17.72 -24.58
CA PRO A 70 -39.53 18.45 -24.02
C PRO A 70 -40.73 17.53 -23.75
N GLY A 71 -41.31 17.65 -22.56
CA GLY A 71 -42.48 16.85 -22.15
C GLY A 71 -42.18 15.38 -21.84
N MET A 72 -40.91 14.99 -21.79
CA MET A 72 -40.50 13.65 -21.39
C MET A 72 -40.96 13.34 -19.96
N ARG A 73 -41.56 12.17 -19.74
CA ARG A 73 -41.95 11.67 -18.41
C ARG A 73 -41.11 10.45 -18.05
N VAL A 74 -40.35 10.55 -16.96
CA VAL A 74 -39.37 9.56 -16.51
C VAL A 74 -39.74 9.03 -15.14
N THR A 75 -39.71 7.71 -14.99
CA THR A 75 -39.82 7.03 -13.70
C THR A 75 -38.48 6.38 -13.36
N THR A 76 -37.92 6.74 -12.20
CA THR A 76 -36.60 6.23 -11.75
C THR A 76 -36.70 5.07 -10.77
N GLU A 77 -37.89 4.83 -10.22
CA GLU A 77 -38.18 3.80 -9.23
C GLU A 77 -39.46 3.05 -9.59
N SER A 78 -39.34 1.74 -9.76
CA SER A 78 -40.46 0.81 -9.94
C SER A 78 -40.00 -0.57 -9.45
N GLU A 79 -40.93 -1.45 -9.07
CA GLU A 79 -40.58 -2.83 -8.69
C GLU A 79 -39.78 -3.54 -9.79
N ARG A 80 -40.11 -3.23 -11.04
CA ARG A 80 -39.46 -3.78 -12.22
C ARG A 80 -38.03 -3.26 -12.39
N LEU A 81 -37.80 -1.96 -12.22
CA LEU A 81 -36.46 -1.36 -12.23
C LEU A 81 -35.59 -1.93 -11.10
N THR A 82 -36.15 -2.07 -9.90
CA THR A 82 -35.45 -2.68 -8.75
C THR A 82 -35.01 -4.11 -9.06
N THR A 83 -35.91 -4.92 -9.62
CA THR A 83 -35.59 -6.29 -10.02
C THR A 83 -34.46 -6.34 -11.04
N LEU A 84 -34.52 -5.51 -12.10
CA LEU A 84 -33.50 -5.49 -13.15
C LEU A 84 -32.13 -5.00 -12.62
N ARG A 85 -32.12 -3.99 -11.76
CA ARG A 85 -30.90 -3.50 -11.09
C ARG A 85 -30.29 -4.57 -10.21
N ASN A 86 -31.10 -5.30 -9.43
CA ASN A 86 -30.62 -6.40 -8.58
C ASN A 86 -30.04 -7.55 -9.41
N ARG A 87 -30.67 -7.93 -10.54
CA ARG A 87 -30.11 -8.93 -11.46
C ARG A 87 -28.82 -8.46 -12.15
N THR A 88 -28.71 -7.17 -12.45
CA THR A 88 -27.48 -6.58 -13.01
C THR A 88 -26.35 -6.61 -11.99
N LEU A 89 -26.63 -6.28 -10.72
CA LEU A 89 -25.69 -6.42 -9.60
C LEU A 89 -25.21 -7.86 -9.43
N GLU A 90 -26.15 -8.80 -9.47
CA GLU A 90 -25.87 -10.23 -9.35
C GLU A 90 -24.90 -10.72 -10.44
N LEU A 91 -25.06 -10.25 -11.68
CA LEU A 91 -24.13 -10.54 -12.78
C LEU A 91 -22.72 -9.99 -12.51
N MET A 92 -22.61 -8.77 -11.97
CA MET A 92 -21.32 -8.20 -11.58
C MET A 92 -20.65 -9.02 -10.46
N PHE A 93 -21.43 -9.44 -9.46
CA PHE A 93 -20.93 -10.24 -8.33
C PHE A 93 -20.63 -11.69 -8.70
N SER A 94 -21.19 -12.25 -9.78
CA SER A 94 -20.83 -13.60 -10.23
C SER A 94 -19.33 -13.69 -10.54
N GLY A 95 -18.74 -12.69 -11.21
CA GLY A 95 -17.31 -12.65 -11.52
C GLY A 95 -16.43 -11.95 -10.47
N HIS A 96 -17.02 -11.13 -9.60
CA HIS A 96 -16.32 -10.36 -8.57
C HIS A 96 -16.31 -11.10 -7.23
N PRO A 97 -15.22 -11.07 -6.43
CA PRO A 97 -15.20 -11.64 -5.08
C PRO A 97 -16.35 -11.12 -4.20
N ASN A 98 -17.37 -11.94 -4.01
CA ASN A 98 -18.67 -11.52 -3.50
C ASN A 98 -19.00 -12.02 -2.09
N SER A 99 -18.13 -12.84 -1.47
CA SER A 99 -18.49 -13.58 -0.25
C SER A 99 -19.03 -12.67 0.85
N CYS A 100 -18.55 -11.43 0.94
CA CYS A 100 -19.01 -10.46 1.93
C CYS A 100 -20.47 -9.99 1.75
N LEU A 101 -21.06 -10.12 0.56
CA LEU A 101 -22.46 -9.79 0.30
C LEU A 101 -23.41 -10.77 1.01
N VAL A 102 -23.06 -12.06 0.95
CA VAL A 102 -23.93 -13.19 1.33
C VAL A 102 -23.50 -13.88 2.63
N CYS A 103 -22.34 -13.52 3.18
CA CYS A 103 -21.75 -14.12 4.38
C CYS A 103 -22.60 -13.86 5.64
N LEU A 104 -22.86 -14.93 6.39
CA LEU A 104 -23.59 -14.90 7.67
C LEU A 104 -22.84 -14.12 8.76
N HIS A 105 -21.51 -14.04 8.68
CA HIS A 105 -20.65 -13.41 9.68
C HIS A 105 -20.30 -11.95 9.35
N ARG A 106 -21.00 -11.31 8.40
CA ARG A 106 -20.69 -9.93 7.97
C ARG A 106 -20.72 -8.94 9.13
N GLU A 107 -21.77 -8.97 9.94
CA GLU A 107 -21.95 -8.02 11.06
C GLU A 107 -20.83 -8.15 12.10
N ALA A 108 -20.49 -9.39 12.50
CA ALA A 108 -19.33 -9.65 13.36
C ALA A 108 -18.01 -9.21 12.71
N CYS A 109 -17.85 -9.40 11.40
CA CYS A 109 -16.66 -8.94 10.67
C CYS A 109 -16.56 -7.40 10.63
N GLU A 110 -17.66 -6.67 10.48
CA GLU A 110 -17.66 -5.20 10.56
C GLU A 110 -17.27 -4.72 11.97
N GLN A 111 -17.72 -5.43 13.01
CA GLN A 111 -17.40 -5.10 14.41
C GLN A 111 -15.93 -5.38 14.77
N TYR A 112 -15.42 -6.58 14.49
CA TYR A 112 -14.11 -7.03 14.96
C TYR A 112 -12.99 -6.85 13.92
N ARG A 113 -13.33 -6.57 12.66
CA ARG A 113 -12.39 -6.29 11.56
C ARG A 113 -12.89 -5.12 10.71
N PRO A 114 -12.93 -3.90 11.27
CA PRO A 114 -13.41 -2.73 10.53
C PRO A 114 -12.47 -2.37 9.37
N GLN A 115 -11.17 -2.64 9.50
CA GLN A 115 -10.17 -2.31 8.49
C GLN A 115 -9.86 -3.50 7.57
N ALA A 116 -9.42 -3.21 6.35
CA ALA A 116 -8.87 -4.21 5.45
C ALA A 116 -7.59 -4.81 6.04
N VAL A 117 -7.45 -6.13 5.92
CA VAL A 117 -6.25 -6.86 6.31
C VAL A 117 -5.37 -7.06 5.08
N LYS A 118 -4.04 -6.96 5.26
CA LYS A 118 -3.07 -7.14 4.18
C LYS A 118 -3.15 -8.55 3.58
N ALA A 119 -3.16 -8.61 2.26
CA ALA A 119 -3.10 -9.81 1.45
C ALA A 119 -2.62 -9.40 0.05
N ALA A 120 -1.93 -10.28 -0.67
CA ALA A 120 -1.56 -9.96 -2.05
C ALA A 120 -2.81 -9.77 -2.91
N ARG A 121 -3.67 -10.79 -2.93
CA ARG A 121 -4.93 -10.81 -3.69
C ARG A 121 -6.15 -10.55 -2.82
N SER A 122 -7.09 -9.79 -3.37
CA SER A 122 -8.36 -9.51 -2.70
C SER A 122 -9.37 -10.61 -3.00
N THR A 123 -9.45 -11.62 -2.15
CA THR A 123 -10.44 -12.72 -2.29
C THR A 123 -11.78 -12.44 -1.60
N ARG A 124 -11.87 -11.31 -0.90
CA ARG A 124 -13.08 -10.79 -0.23
C ARG A 124 -12.89 -9.32 0.16
N CYS A 125 -13.96 -8.59 0.46
CA CYS A 125 -13.89 -7.18 0.87
C CYS A 125 -12.98 -6.95 2.10
N GLY A 126 -12.88 -7.91 3.01
CA GLY A 126 -11.98 -7.83 4.18
C GLY A 126 -10.49 -7.76 3.84
N PHE A 127 -10.10 -8.04 2.59
CA PHE A 127 -8.73 -7.93 2.07
C PHE A 127 -8.56 -6.81 1.03
N CYS A 128 -9.66 -6.13 0.68
CA CYS A 128 -9.66 -5.10 -0.36
C CYS A 128 -9.39 -3.73 0.24
N ALA A 129 -8.36 -3.06 -0.28
CA ALA A 129 -7.99 -1.68 0.09
C ALA A 129 -9.14 -0.68 -0.06
N ASN A 130 -9.95 -0.85 -1.10
CA ASN A 130 -11.04 0.07 -1.44
C ASN A 130 -12.35 -0.28 -0.71
N ARG A 131 -12.35 -1.15 0.31
CA ARG A 131 -13.56 -1.58 1.03
C ARG A 131 -14.48 -0.42 1.44
N ASP A 132 -13.89 0.66 1.94
CA ASP A 132 -14.64 1.79 2.52
C ASP A 132 -15.11 2.81 1.47
N GLU A 133 -14.62 2.71 0.24
CA GLU A 133 -14.85 3.67 -0.86
C GLU A 133 -15.34 2.98 -2.14
N CYS A 134 -15.70 1.69 -2.07
CA CYS A 134 -16.12 0.89 -3.21
C CYS A 134 -17.60 1.15 -3.56
N ASP A 135 -17.85 1.82 -4.69
CA ASP A 135 -19.17 2.06 -5.29
C ASP A 135 -19.99 0.76 -5.41
N LEU A 136 -19.34 -0.34 -5.82
CA LEU A 136 -20.01 -1.63 -6.00
C LEU A 136 -20.50 -2.21 -4.67
N ARG A 137 -19.68 -2.13 -3.61
CA ARG A 137 -20.06 -2.59 -2.27
C ARG A 137 -21.20 -1.74 -1.71
N GLU A 138 -21.09 -0.42 -1.80
CA GLU A 138 -22.12 0.49 -1.33
C GLU A 138 -23.47 0.19 -1.99
N MET A 139 -23.46 0.02 -3.31
CA MET A 139 -24.69 -0.25 -4.04
C MET A 139 -25.31 -1.61 -3.68
N ALA A 140 -24.48 -2.62 -3.40
CA ALA A 140 -24.96 -3.91 -2.91
C ALA A 140 -25.60 -3.81 -1.51
N LEU A 141 -24.99 -3.02 -0.62
CA LEU A 141 -25.55 -2.75 0.71
C LEU A 141 -26.89 -2.01 0.62
N ARG A 142 -26.99 -1.01 -0.26
CA ARG A 142 -28.25 -0.28 -0.52
C ARG A 142 -29.34 -1.16 -1.13
N ALA A 143 -28.97 -2.11 -1.99
CA ALA A 143 -29.92 -3.04 -2.60
C ALA A 143 -30.52 -4.03 -1.59
N GLY A 144 -29.87 -4.26 -0.45
CA GLY A 144 -30.36 -5.11 0.63
C GLY A 144 -30.39 -6.62 0.33
N SER A 145 -30.08 -7.05 -0.90
CA SER A 145 -30.05 -8.46 -1.27
C SER A 145 -28.95 -9.21 -0.53
N ARG A 146 -29.31 -10.29 0.18
CA ARG A 146 -28.39 -11.21 0.86
C ARG A 146 -28.23 -12.55 0.13
N GLU A 147 -28.70 -12.60 -1.12
CA GLU A 147 -28.78 -13.82 -1.92
C GLU A 147 -28.18 -13.61 -3.31
N LEU A 148 -27.44 -14.63 -3.75
CA LEU A 148 -26.88 -14.76 -5.09
C LEU A 148 -27.40 -16.10 -5.64
N HIS A 149 -28.18 -16.04 -6.71
CA HIS A 149 -28.73 -17.20 -7.43
C HIS A 149 -27.79 -17.63 -8.57
N LEU A 150 -26.95 -16.71 -9.05
CA LEU A 150 -25.90 -17.02 -10.01
C LEU A 150 -24.69 -17.66 -9.31
N PRO A 151 -24.01 -18.63 -9.94
CA PRO A 151 -22.79 -19.20 -9.40
C PRO A 151 -21.65 -18.18 -9.38
N THR A 152 -20.72 -18.34 -8.43
CA THR A 152 -19.46 -17.60 -8.40
C THR A 152 -18.52 -18.16 -9.47
N LEU A 153 -18.14 -17.33 -10.45
CA LEU A 153 -17.24 -17.62 -11.56
C LEU A 153 -15.94 -16.81 -11.41
N TYR A 154 -15.10 -17.21 -10.45
CA TYR A 154 -13.86 -16.50 -10.17
C TYR A 154 -12.86 -16.64 -11.34
N GLY A 155 -12.39 -15.50 -11.87
CA GLY A 155 -11.52 -15.46 -13.06
C GLY A 155 -10.12 -16.05 -12.85
N SER A 156 -9.63 -16.12 -11.61
CA SER A 156 -8.30 -16.61 -11.24
C SER A 156 -7.15 -15.90 -11.97
N TYR A 157 -7.34 -14.63 -12.34
CA TYR A 157 -6.28 -13.84 -12.96
C TYR A 157 -5.12 -13.64 -11.98
N PRO A 158 -3.86 -13.72 -12.44
CA PRO A 158 -2.71 -13.41 -11.60
C PRO A 158 -2.74 -11.94 -11.17
N LEU A 159 -2.17 -11.66 -10.01
CA LEU A 159 -1.92 -10.29 -9.57
C LEU A 159 -0.75 -9.72 -10.37
N GLU A 160 -0.99 -8.68 -11.16
CA GLU A 160 0.03 -8.06 -11.99
C GLU A 160 0.74 -6.94 -11.19
N ARG A 161 2.09 -6.99 -11.16
CA ARG A 161 2.99 -6.10 -10.40
C ARG A 161 4.21 -5.66 -11.20
N ASP A 162 4.22 -5.95 -12.49
CA ASP A 162 5.22 -5.59 -13.49
C ASP A 162 5.23 -4.09 -13.83
N ASP A 163 4.73 -3.23 -12.93
CA ASP A 163 4.76 -1.77 -13.04
C ASP A 163 5.25 -1.11 -11.73
N PRO A 164 5.93 0.05 -11.82
CA PRO A 164 6.70 0.63 -10.72
C PRO A 164 5.87 1.01 -9.49
N PHE A 165 4.62 1.44 -9.62
CA PHE A 165 3.86 2.04 -8.51
C PHE A 165 2.50 1.42 -8.21
N MET A 166 1.95 0.60 -9.10
CA MET A 166 0.58 0.11 -8.98
C MET A 166 0.50 -1.40 -9.04
N ASP A 167 -0.44 -1.95 -8.27
CA ASP A 167 -0.85 -3.34 -8.36
C ASP A 167 -2.19 -3.43 -9.09
N ARG A 168 -2.34 -4.46 -9.92
CA ARG A 168 -3.53 -4.66 -10.77
C ARG A 168 -4.14 -6.03 -10.47
N ASP A 169 -5.29 -6.05 -9.82
CA ASP A 169 -6.08 -7.25 -9.54
C ASP A 169 -7.35 -7.26 -10.41
N TYR A 170 -7.23 -7.82 -11.62
CA TYR A 170 -8.33 -7.85 -12.59
C TYR A 170 -9.50 -8.75 -12.17
N ASN A 171 -9.36 -9.56 -11.11
CA ASN A 171 -10.50 -10.27 -10.52
C ASN A 171 -11.50 -9.31 -9.87
N LEU A 172 -11.10 -8.06 -9.59
CA LEU A 172 -11.98 -7.03 -9.03
C LEU A 172 -12.67 -6.19 -10.11
N CYS A 173 -12.29 -6.34 -11.38
CA CYS A 173 -12.76 -5.49 -12.46
C CYS A 173 -14.19 -5.81 -12.88
N ILE A 174 -15.02 -4.78 -13.02
CA ILE A 174 -16.39 -4.89 -13.54
C ILE A 174 -16.54 -4.28 -14.94
N LEU A 175 -15.43 -4.01 -15.65
CA LEU A 175 -15.41 -3.46 -17.00
C LEU A 175 -16.22 -2.15 -17.17
N CYS A 176 -16.19 -1.27 -16.17
CA CYS A 176 -16.95 -0.01 -16.20
C CYS A 176 -16.42 1.02 -17.22
N GLY A 177 -15.18 0.84 -17.69
CA GLY A 177 -14.53 1.71 -18.67
C GLY A 177 -14.09 3.09 -18.15
N ARG A 178 -14.24 3.39 -16.85
CA ARG A 178 -13.81 4.69 -16.28
C ARG A 178 -12.29 4.91 -16.46
N CYS A 179 -11.48 3.88 -16.28
CA CYS A 179 -10.02 3.95 -16.29
C CYS A 179 -9.41 4.36 -17.65
N TRP A 180 -9.91 3.81 -18.76
CA TRP A 180 -9.40 4.18 -20.09
C TRP A 180 -9.94 5.53 -20.55
N ARG A 181 -11.21 5.84 -20.25
CA ARG A 181 -11.84 7.12 -20.57
C ARG A 181 -11.15 8.29 -19.87
N ILE A 182 -10.76 8.12 -18.60
CA ILE A 182 -10.00 9.17 -17.91
C ILE A 182 -8.58 9.32 -18.46
N CYS A 183 -7.95 8.21 -18.83
CA CYS A 183 -6.62 8.22 -19.45
C CYS A 183 -6.63 8.99 -20.77
N GLU A 184 -7.63 8.73 -21.63
CA GLU A 184 -7.86 9.49 -22.86
C GLU A 184 -8.14 10.97 -22.59
N LYS A 185 -9.00 11.30 -21.61
CA LYS A 185 -9.29 12.70 -21.27
C LYS A 185 -8.04 13.49 -20.87
N ILE A 186 -7.18 12.89 -20.05
CA ILE A 186 -5.99 13.57 -19.51
C ILE A 186 -4.87 13.68 -20.55
N HIS A 187 -4.64 12.61 -21.34
CA HIS A 187 -3.47 12.52 -22.22
C HIS A 187 -3.80 12.62 -23.72
N GLY A 188 -5.07 12.70 -24.09
CA GLY A 188 -5.54 12.71 -25.49
C GLY A 188 -5.60 11.33 -26.14
N GLN A 189 -4.81 10.36 -25.66
CA GLN A 189 -4.85 8.95 -26.08
C GLN A 189 -4.73 8.02 -24.86
N PRO A 190 -5.49 6.92 -24.80
CA PRO A 190 -5.45 6.04 -23.66
C PRO A 190 -4.31 5.01 -23.75
N ALA A 191 -3.51 4.90 -22.68
CA ALA A 191 -2.49 3.86 -22.54
C ALA A 191 -3.08 2.44 -22.30
N ILE A 192 -4.33 2.37 -21.85
CA ILE A 192 -5.06 1.14 -21.54
C ILE A 192 -6.41 1.15 -22.23
N SER A 193 -6.96 -0.01 -22.59
CA SER A 193 -8.30 -0.13 -23.16
C SER A 193 -8.94 -1.47 -22.80
N ILE A 194 -10.17 -1.71 -23.27
CA ILE A 194 -10.79 -3.04 -23.21
C ILE A 194 -10.17 -3.89 -24.32
N ILE A 195 -9.50 -4.96 -23.93
CA ILE A 195 -8.94 -5.97 -24.84
C ILE A 195 -9.77 -7.26 -24.77
N ASN A 196 -9.58 -8.14 -25.77
CA ASN A 196 -10.34 -9.38 -25.94
C ASN A 196 -11.87 -9.15 -26.07
N ARG A 197 -12.66 -10.23 -26.00
CA ARG A 197 -14.13 -10.21 -26.14
C ARG A 197 -14.80 -11.26 -25.24
N GLY A 198 -16.09 -11.05 -24.94
CA GLY A 198 -16.90 -11.99 -24.17
C GLY A 198 -16.35 -12.19 -22.75
N LYS A 199 -16.33 -13.43 -22.26
CA LYS A 199 -15.82 -13.78 -20.91
C LYS A 199 -14.35 -13.44 -20.68
N TRP A 200 -13.58 -13.24 -21.75
CA TRP A 200 -12.15 -12.93 -21.70
C TRP A 200 -11.87 -11.42 -21.77
N ALA A 201 -12.92 -10.59 -21.91
CA ALA A 201 -12.77 -9.15 -21.96
C ALA A 201 -12.16 -8.63 -20.65
N ARG A 202 -11.08 -7.85 -20.76
CA ARG A 202 -10.38 -7.24 -19.62
C ARG A 202 -9.83 -5.88 -19.98
N ILE A 203 -9.55 -5.06 -18.96
CA ILE A 203 -8.71 -3.88 -19.17
C ILE A 203 -7.28 -4.36 -19.36
N GLY A 204 -6.57 -3.78 -20.32
CA GLY A 204 -5.17 -4.09 -20.59
C GLY A 204 -4.54 -3.12 -21.57
N THR A 205 -3.23 -3.28 -21.75
CA THR A 205 -2.43 -2.54 -22.73
C THR A 205 -2.48 -3.22 -24.10
N ALA A 206 -2.06 -2.49 -25.14
CA ALA A 206 -1.88 -3.10 -26.46
C ALA A 206 -0.86 -4.25 -26.37
N PHE A 207 -1.21 -5.39 -26.98
CA PHE A 207 -0.37 -6.61 -27.01
C PHE A 207 0.10 -7.12 -25.64
N SER A 208 -0.58 -6.75 -24.54
CA SER A 208 -0.17 -7.09 -23.17
C SER A 208 1.26 -6.64 -22.82
N GLN A 209 1.71 -5.53 -23.39
CA GLN A 209 3.00 -4.90 -23.04
C GLN A 209 2.91 -4.13 -21.71
N SER A 210 4.03 -3.67 -21.15
CA SER A 210 4.01 -2.88 -19.92
C SER A 210 3.31 -1.53 -20.12
N HIS A 211 2.80 -0.93 -19.04
CA HIS A 211 2.19 0.41 -19.12
C HIS A 211 3.20 1.46 -19.58
N LEU A 212 4.48 1.29 -19.21
CA LEU A 212 5.56 2.14 -19.68
C LEU A 212 5.67 2.10 -21.22
N TYR A 213 5.58 0.92 -21.83
CA TYR A 213 5.63 0.78 -23.28
C TYR A 213 4.39 1.36 -23.96
N SER A 214 3.21 1.21 -23.34
CA SER A 214 1.96 1.75 -23.86
C SER A 214 1.82 3.27 -23.71
N GLY A 215 2.86 3.97 -23.24
CA GLY A 215 2.88 5.42 -23.09
C GLY A 215 2.23 5.95 -21.80
N CYS A 216 2.03 5.12 -20.78
CA CYS A 216 1.51 5.58 -19.49
C CYS A 216 2.53 6.47 -18.78
N THR A 217 2.06 7.62 -18.28
CA THR A 217 2.90 8.54 -17.48
C THR A 217 2.77 8.36 -15.98
N PHE A 218 2.00 7.36 -15.54
CA PHE A 218 1.73 7.06 -14.13
C PHE A 218 1.15 8.29 -13.38
N CYS A 219 0.15 8.96 -13.96
CA CYS A 219 -0.54 10.09 -13.34
C CYS A 219 -1.52 9.69 -12.22
N GLY A 220 -1.87 8.39 -12.11
CA GLY A 220 -2.74 7.84 -11.07
C GLY A 220 -4.25 8.01 -11.32
N ALA A 221 -4.68 8.75 -12.33
CA ALA A 221 -6.10 9.05 -12.55
C ALA A 221 -7.00 7.81 -12.69
N CYS A 222 -6.48 6.74 -13.30
CA CYS A 222 -7.20 5.48 -13.46
C CYS A 222 -7.43 4.74 -12.13
N ILE A 223 -6.55 4.94 -11.15
CA ILE A 223 -6.69 4.43 -9.77
C ILE A 223 -7.76 5.25 -9.05
N ASP A 224 -7.64 6.58 -9.11
CA ASP A 224 -8.49 7.51 -8.36
C ASP A 224 -9.97 7.43 -8.79
N ILE A 225 -10.25 7.10 -10.06
CA ILE A 225 -11.62 6.99 -10.59
C ILE A 225 -12.20 5.55 -10.50
N CYS A 226 -11.40 4.56 -10.10
CA CYS A 226 -11.81 3.16 -10.12
C CYS A 226 -12.93 2.92 -9.10
N PRO A 227 -14.12 2.42 -9.51
CA PRO A 227 -15.25 2.20 -8.58
C PRO A 227 -15.10 0.94 -7.71
N THR A 228 -13.97 0.25 -7.84
CA THR A 228 -13.64 -1.02 -7.17
C THR A 228 -12.22 -0.90 -6.64
N GLY A 229 -11.52 -2.01 -6.36
CA GLY A 229 -10.09 -2.01 -6.03
C GLY A 229 -9.19 -2.58 -7.13
N THR A 230 -9.62 -2.53 -8.41
CA THR A 230 -8.87 -3.21 -9.51
C THR A 230 -7.47 -2.66 -9.70
N LEU A 231 -7.33 -1.33 -9.68
CA LEU A 231 -6.06 -0.62 -9.82
C LEU A 231 -5.79 0.05 -8.49
N THR A 232 -4.63 -0.19 -7.89
CA THR A 232 -4.30 0.35 -6.56
C THR A 232 -2.89 0.91 -6.51
N ASP A 233 -2.72 1.99 -5.77
CA ASP A 233 -1.42 2.53 -5.38
C ASP A 233 -0.79 1.58 -4.35
N ARG A 234 0.37 0.98 -4.70
CA ARG A 234 1.02 -0.05 -3.87
C ARG A 234 1.39 0.45 -2.48
N PHE A 235 1.72 1.73 -2.35
CA PHE A 235 2.02 2.35 -1.07
C PHE A 235 0.73 2.69 -0.31
N ALA A 236 -0.18 3.43 -0.95
CA ALA A 236 -1.36 3.96 -0.26
C ALA A 236 -2.40 2.89 0.13
N ARG A 237 -2.48 1.76 -0.60
CA ARG A 237 -3.55 0.75 -0.48
C ARG A 237 -3.79 0.21 0.95
N TRP A 238 -2.80 0.24 1.82
CA TRP A 238 -2.89 -0.36 3.16
C TRP A 238 -3.10 0.64 4.30
N HIS A 239 -3.10 1.94 4.01
CA HIS A 239 -3.45 2.95 5.00
C HIS A 239 -4.98 3.10 5.18
N GLY A 240 -5.76 2.58 4.23
CA GLY A 240 -7.23 2.69 4.20
C GLY A 240 -7.71 4.11 3.92
N LYS A 241 -9.00 4.36 4.15
CA LYS A 241 -9.63 5.68 3.90
C LYS A 241 -8.91 6.82 4.64
N PRO A 242 -8.56 7.94 3.97
CA PRO A 242 -7.95 9.09 4.61
C PRO A 242 -8.92 9.82 5.57
N ASP A 243 -8.37 10.48 6.58
CA ASP A 243 -9.14 11.29 7.54
C ASP A 243 -9.46 12.68 6.98
N LYS A 244 -8.55 13.24 6.17
CA LYS A 244 -8.64 14.58 5.62
C LYS A 244 -7.94 14.68 4.26
N GLU A 245 -8.56 15.43 3.37
CA GLU A 245 -7.96 15.88 2.10
C GLU A 245 -7.66 17.38 2.19
N THR A 246 -6.50 17.81 1.71
CA THR A 246 -6.07 19.23 1.79
C THR A 246 -5.33 19.61 0.52
N ALA A 247 -5.80 20.66 -0.14
CA ALA A 247 -5.11 21.22 -1.30
C ALA A 247 -3.78 21.88 -0.87
N SER A 248 -2.71 21.59 -1.60
CA SER A 248 -1.37 22.12 -1.36
C SER A 248 -0.58 22.20 -2.67
N THR A 249 0.71 22.53 -2.59
CA THR A 249 1.60 22.67 -3.75
C THR A 249 2.77 21.70 -3.66
N CYS A 250 3.07 21.03 -4.77
CA CYS A 250 4.22 20.12 -4.88
C CYS A 250 5.53 20.90 -5.03
N LEU A 251 6.52 20.61 -4.17
CA LEU A 251 7.83 21.29 -4.14
C LEU A 251 8.96 20.48 -4.81
N LEU A 252 8.66 19.42 -5.56
CA LEU A 252 9.68 18.53 -6.12
C LEU A 252 10.39 19.12 -7.36
N CYS A 253 9.79 20.12 -8.01
CA CYS A 253 10.37 20.85 -9.14
C CYS A 253 9.74 22.24 -9.26
N SER A 254 10.28 23.10 -10.14
CA SER A 254 9.83 24.48 -10.31
C SER A 254 8.43 24.63 -10.93
N GLU A 255 7.81 23.57 -11.44
CA GLU A 255 6.44 23.60 -11.99
C GLU A 255 5.37 23.85 -10.91
N GLY A 256 5.63 23.50 -9.64
CA GLY A 256 4.71 23.75 -8.53
C GLY A 256 3.28 23.24 -8.77
N CYS A 257 3.13 21.97 -9.12
CA CYS A 257 1.83 21.37 -9.41
C CYS A 257 0.89 21.46 -8.19
N SER A 258 -0.38 21.79 -8.40
CA SER A 258 -1.39 21.76 -7.34
C SER A 258 -1.73 20.29 -7.02
N ILE A 259 -1.71 19.93 -5.75
CA ILE A 259 -1.94 18.56 -5.28
C ILE A 259 -3.06 18.53 -4.24
N LEU A 260 -3.85 17.46 -4.22
CA LEU A 260 -4.77 17.14 -3.15
C LEU A 260 -4.11 16.09 -2.25
N SER A 261 -3.59 16.52 -1.10
CA SER A 261 -2.88 15.66 -0.16
C SER A 261 -3.87 14.96 0.77
N GLN A 262 -3.82 13.63 0.78
CA GLN A 262 -4.65 12.77 1.62
C GLN A 262 -3.87 12.36 2.87
N SER A 263 -4.39 12.66 4.05
CA SER A 263 -3.72 12.40 5.32
C SER A 263 -4.54 11.52 6.27
N LYS A 264 -3.83 10.76 7.09
CA LYS A 264 -4.42 9.90 8.13
C LYS A 264 -3.55 9.90 9.36
N ARG A 265 -4.12 10.16 10.54
CA ARG A 265 -3.39 10.23 11.82
C ARG A 265 -2.13 11.11 11.78
N GLY A 266 -2.19 12.23 11.05
CA GLY A 266 -1.08 13.17 10.90
C GLY A 266 0.06 12.71 9.96
N GLN A 267 -0.16 11.64 9.18
CA GLN A 267 0.76 11.16 8.14
C GLN A 267 0.15 11.41 6.77
N LEU A 268 1.02 11.69 5.79
CA LEU A 268 0.63 11.75 4.39
C LEU A 268 0.50 10.32 3.84
N VAL A 269 -0.66 9.99 3.25
CA VAL A 269 -0.95 8.66 2.71
C VAL A 269 -0.79 8.63 1.19
N ALA A 270 -1.31 9.64 0.51
CA ALA A 270 -1.24 9.77 -0.94
C ALA A 270 -1.40 11.25 -1.35
N ASN A 271 -1.01 11.56 -2.57
CA ASN A 271 -1.45 12.77 -3.26
C ASN A 271 -2.31 12.36 -4.45
N THR A 272 -3.34 13.12 -4.76
CA THR A 272 -4.16 12.99 -5.97
C THR A 272 -4.24 14.32 -6.70
N MET A 273 -4.73 14.31 -7.94
CA MET A 273 -5.02 15.55 -8.66
C MET A 273 -6.19 16.29 -8.03
N ILE A 274 -6.14 17.62 -8.05
CA ILE A 274 -7.23 18.47 -7.55
C ILE A 274 -8.50 18.39 -8.42
N GLY A 275 -8.32 17.98 -9.69
CA GLY A 275 -9.36 17.85 -10.69
C GLY A 275 -8.94 16.89 -11.80
N PHE A 276 -9.91 16.30 -12.48
CA PHE A 276 -9.68 15.32 -13.56
C PHE A 276 -9.50 16.00 -14.93
N ASP A 277 -8.54 16.94 -15.00
CA ASP A 277 -8.22 17.70 -16.21
C ASP A 277 -6.71 17.63 -16.52
N SER A 278 -6.34 17.83 -17.78
CA SER A 278 -4.95 17.68 -18.24
C SER A 278 -4.00 18.65 -17.54
N THR A 279 -4.47 19.86 -17.21
CA THR A 279 -3.72 20.90 -16.48
C THR A 279 -3.46 20.58 -15.01
N ASP A 280 -4.27 19.69 -14.42
CA ASP A 280 -4.17 19.25 -13.02
C ASP A 280 -3.46 17.90 -12.89
N SER A 281 -3.04 17.31 -14.01
CA SER A 281 -2.32 16.04 -14.02
C SER A 281 -1.03 16.11 -13.20
N LEU A 282 -0.73 15.01 -12.52
CA LEU A 282 0.49 14.85 -11.74
C LEU A 282 1.47 13.94 -12.48
N CYS A 283 2.77 14.19 -12.28
CA CYS A 283 3.80 13.24 -12.66
C CYS A 283 3.85 12.08 -11.65
N ALA A 284 4.47 10.97 -12.05
CA ALA A 284 4.66 9.78 -11.20
C ALA A 284 5.32 10.12 -9.84
N VAL A 285 6.24 11.07 -9.82
CA VAL A 285 6.95 11.50 -8.60
C VAL A 285 6.01 12.23 -7.65
N GLY A 286 5.21 13.17 -8.16
CA GLY A 286 4.21 13.89 -7.35
C GLY A 286 3.05 13.00 -6.88
N ARG A 287 2.62 12.04 -7.70
CA ARG A 287 1.51 11.12 -7.40
C ARG A 287 1.89 10.01 -6.42
N PHE A 288 3.04 9.35 -6.64
CA PHE A 288 3.39 8.10 -5.95
C PHE A 288 4.63 8.22 -5.06
N ALA A 289 5.70 8.85 -5.56
CA ALA A 289 6.96 8.92 -4.81
C ALA A 289 6.88 9.90 -3.62
N TYR A 290 6.10 10.98 -3.74
CA TYR A 290 5.99 12.04 -2.72
C TYR A 290 5.70 11.46 -1.33
N ALA A 291 4.65 10.64 -1.19
CA ALA A 291 4.28 10.06 0.10
C ALA A 291 5.36 9.10 0.63
N GLN A 292 5.99 8.32 -0.25
CA GLN A 292 7.10 7.44 0.13
C GLN A 292 8.33 8.21 0.62
N ILE A 293 8.64 9.35 -0.01
CA ILE A 293 9.77 10.23 0.38
C ILE A 293 9.52 10.84 1.76
N VAL A 294 8.31 11.39 2.00
CA VAL A 294 7.93 11.98 3.28
C VAL A 294 8.01 10.95 4.41
N ASN A 295 7.46 9.75 4.17
CA ASN A 295 7.37 8.69 5.17
C ASN A 295 8.62 7.81 5.27
N SER A 296 9.70 8.14 4.56
CA SER A 296 10.95 7.35 4.58
C SER A 296 11.42 7.07 6.02
N SER A 297 11.78 5.83 6.30
CA SER A 297 12.28 5.43 7.63
C SER A 297 13.67 5.99 7.94
N GLY A 298 14.42 6.42 6.92
CA GLY A 298 15.78 6.94 7.07
C GLY A 298 15.87 8.42 7.45
N ARG A 299 14.76 9.13 7.66
CA ARG A 299 14.71 10.59 7.92
C ARG A 299 15.61 11.00 9.09
N LEU A 300 16.20 12.19 9.00
CA LEU A 300 16.90 12.82 10.11
C LEU A 300 15.88 13.26 11.18
N ILE A 301 15.99 12.71 12.39
CA ILE A 301 14.99 12.90 13.45
C ILE A 301 15.48 13.67 14.68
N ARG A 302 16.79 13.94 14.79
CA ARG A 302 17.41 14.63 15.94
C ARG A 302 18.57 15.52 15.47
N PRO A 303 18.81 16.66 16.13
CA PRO A 303 20.04 17.42 15.98
C PRO A 303 21.25 16.54 16.33
N MET A 304 22.35 16.72 15.59
CA MET A 304 23.59 16.00 15.84
C MET A 304 24.77 16.97 15.78
N VAL A 305 25.76 16.75 16.63
CA VAL A 305 27.02 17.50 16.66
C VAL A 305 28.16 16.51 16.53
N ARG A 306 29.20 16.90 15.81
CA ARG A 306 30.40 16.08 15.62
C ARG A 306 31.25 16.06 16.89
N GLU A 307 31.57 14.86 17.34
CA GLU A 307 32.56 14.59 18.39
C GLU A 307 33.56 13.56 17.83
N GLY A 308 34.76 14.03 17.46
CA GLY A 308 35.73 13.19 16.75
C GLY A 308 35.23 12.80 15.36
N GLU A 309 35.19 11.49 15.08
CA GLU A 309 34.72 10.96 13.79
C GLU A 309 33.19 10.76 13.74
N ASP A 310 32.53 10.76 14.90
CA ASP A 310 31.11 10.42 15.03
C ASP A 310 30.20 11.64 15.14
N LEU A 311 28.97 11.49 14.66
CA LEU A 311 27.88 12.44 14.88
C LEU A 311 27.02 11.97 16.05
N ILE A 312 27.03 12.73 17.13
CA ILE A 312 26.32 12.38 18.36
C ILE A 312 24.98 13.13 18.41
N PRO A 313 23.84 12.42 18.55
CA PRO A 313 22.55 13.05 18.76
C PRO A 313 22.52 13.90 20.03
N THR A 314 22.06 15.14 19.90
CA THR A 314 21.99 16.11 21.00
C THR A 314 20.65 16.86 21.00
N ASP A 315 20.46 17.75 21.97
CA ASP A 315 19.30 18.64 22.01
C ASP A 315 19.45 19.86 21.08
N TRP A 316 18.34 20.55 20.85
CA TRP A 316 18.30 21.68 19.93
C TRP A 316 19.12 22.89 20.42
N GLU A 317 19.15 23.15 21.73
CA GLU A 317 19.83 24.32 22.29
C GLU A 317 21.35 24.17 22.12
N ALA A 318 21.89 23.01 22.49
CA ALA A 318 23.31 22.69 22.33
C ALA A 318 23.74 22.68 20.86
N ALA A 319 22.92 22.11 19.97
CA ALA A 319 23.22 22.09 18.53
C ALA A 319 23.22 23.51 17.93
N LEU A 320 22.24 24.34 18.26
CA LEU A 320 22.17 25.73 17.80
C LEU A 320 23.31 26.57 18.36
N GLN A 321 23.69 26.39 19.63
CA GLN A 321 24.82 27.11 20.22
C GLN A 321 26.14 26.72 19.56
N THR A 322 26.33 25.44 19.26
CA THR A 322 27.51 24.94 18.52
C THR A 322 27.54 25.51 17.11
N ALA A 323 26.38 25.52 16.43
CA ALA A 323 26.22 26.14 15.12
C ALA A 323 26.60 27.63 15.14
N ALA A 324 26.03 28.40 16.04
CA ALA A 324 26.30 29.83 16.16
C ALA A 324 27.78 30.11 16.47
N THR A 325 28.38 29.35 17.39
CA THR A 325 29.80 29.50 17.74
C THR A 325 30.72 29.24 16.54
N GLY A 326 30.45 28.17 15.79
CA GLY A 326 31.23 27.83 14.60
C GLY A 326 31.10 28.85 13.46
N LEU A 327 29.88 29.36 13.24
CA LEU A 327 29.63 30.39 12.22
C LEU A 327 30.28 31.73 12.58
N LEU A 328 30.21 32.17 13.84
CA LEU A 328 30.86 33.41 14.28
C LEU A 328 32.39 33.32 14.24
N ALA A 329 32.96 32.13 14.51
CA ALA A 329 34.39 31.91 14.45
C ALA A 329 34.98 32.08 13.04
N ALA A 330 34.17 31.95 11.98
CA ALA A 330 34.59 32.07 10.59
C ALA A 330 34.82 33.53 10.12
N GLN A 331 34.49 34.54 10.94
CA GLN A 331 34.78 35.97 10.66
C GLN A 331 34.41 36.43 9.24
N GLU A 332 33.13 36.32 8.87
CA GLU A 332 32.58 36.74 7.56
C GLU A 332 33.06 35.91 6.35
N LYS A 333 33.61 34.72 6.58
CA LYS A 333 33.95 33.72 5.54
C LYS A 333 32.97 32.55 5.56
N VAL A 334 31.68 32.85 5.43
CA VAL A 334 30.58 31.88 5.51
C VAL A 334 29.81 31.76 4.20
N ALA A 335 30.02 30.69 3.43
CA ALA A 335 29.20 30.46 2.24
C ALA A 335 27.85 29.82 2.61
N THR A 336 26.76 30.25 1.98
CA THR A 336 25.44 29.61 2.12
C THR A 336 25.03 28.99 0.79
N VAL A 337 24.66 27.71 0.80
CA VAL A 337 24.26 26.95 -0.41
C VAL A 337 22.89 26.33 -0.21
N ILE A 338 21.91 26.75 -1.02
CA ILE A 338 20.53 26.31 -0.88
C ILE A 338 19.93 25.79 -2.19
N SER A 339 18.95 24.90 -2.07
CA SER A 339 18.17 24.42 -3.21
C SER A 339 17.21 25.50 -3.73
N GLU A 340 16.97 25.54 -5.04
CA GLU A 340 15.94 26.40 -5.63
C GLU A 340 14.51 25.99 -5.24
N THR A 341 14.30 24.73 -4.85
CA THR A 341 12.98 24.14 -4.56
C THR A 341 12.60 24.17 -3.08
N ILE A 342 12.70 25.36 -2.48
CA ILE A 342 12.32 25.63 -1.07
C ILE A 342 11.23 26.70 -1.01
N THR A 343 10.68 26.95 0.17
CA THR A 343 9.64 27.99 0.32
C THR A 343 10.22 29.39 0.14
N ARG A 344 9.37 30.36 -0.21
CA ARG A 344 9.78 31.78 -0.33
C ARG A 344 10.29 32.31 1.00
N GLU A 345 9.66 31.89 2.09
CA GLU A 345 9.97 32.24 3.47
C GLU A 345 11.36 31.71 3.88
N GLU A 346 11.65 30.44 3.58
CA GLU A 346 12.97 29.85 3.81
C GLU A 346 14.05 30.59 3.04
N ARG A 347 13.81 30.87 1.75
CA ARG A 347 14.76 31.61 0.90
C ARG A 347 15.02 33.02 1.44
N PHE A 348 13.99 33.73 1.86
CA PHE A 348 14.11 35.06 2.46
C PHE A 348 14.97 35.03 3.74
N LEU A 349 14.71 34.08 4.63
CA LEU A 349 15.49 33.93 5.87
C LEU A 349 16.94 33.56 5.61
N TYR A 350 17.24 32.71 4.62
CA TYR A 350 18.62 32.44 4.20
C TYR A 350 19.32 33.68 3.64
N GLN A 351 18.62 34.48 2.83
CA GLN A 351 19.16 35.75 2.31
C GLN A 351 19.47 36.72 3.44
N GLN A 352 18.56 36.86 4.41
CA GLN A 352 18.77 37.71 5.57
C GLN A 352 19.95 37.21 6.43
N LEU A 353 20.01 35.92 6.72
CA LEU A 353 21.09 35.30 7.50
C LEU A 353 22.45 35.49 6.82
N THR A 354 22.51 35.26 5.51
CA THR A 354 23.74 35.42 4.73
C THR A 354 24.22 36.87 4.69
N ARG A 355 23.30 37.85 4.57
CA ARG A 355 23.64 39.28 4.66
C ARG A 355 24.20 39.66 6.03
N CYS A 356 23.64 39.13 7.11
CA CYS A 356 24.14 39.37 8.48
C CYS A 356 25.52 38.73 8.72
N LEU A 357 25.81 37.61 8.06
CA LEU A 357 27.11 36.92 8.14
C LEU A 357 28.16 37.49 7.17
N GLY A 358 27.79 38.39 6.26
CA GLY A 358 28.73 39.16 5.43
C GLY A 358 29.21 38.50 4.13
N ASP A 359 28.47 37.55 3.55
CA ASP A 359 28.99 36.69 2.46
C ASP A 359 28.00 36.41 1.30
N GLU A 360 28.34 35.47 0.41
CA GLU A 360 27.63 35.06 -0.81
C GLU A 360 26.63 33.91 -0.58
N LEU A 361 25.44 34.05 -1.20
CA LEU A 361 24.39 33.03 -1.25
C LEU A 361 24.38 32.36 -2.63
N PHE A 362 24.54 31.04 -2.66
CA PHE A 362 24.44 30.23 -3.86
C PHE A 362 23.11 29.46 -3.89
N VAL A 363 22.28 29.73 -4.90
CA VAL A 363 21.02 28.99 -5.13
C VAL A 363 21.24 28.00 -6.26
N LEU A 364 21.20 26.70 -5.96
CA LEU A 364 21.51 25.64 -6.90
C LEU A 364 20.24 24.86 -7.30
N SER A 365 20.15 24.48 -8.58
CA SER A 365 19.10 23.59 -9.05
C SER A 365 19.32 22.18 -8.51
N ALA A 366 18.31 21.61 -7.85
CA ALA A 366 18.35 20.22 -7.42
C ALA A 366 18.49 19.23 -8.59
N SER A 367 18.14 19.63 -9.82
CA SER A 367 18.09 18.76 -11.01
C SER A 367 19.44 18.59 -11.74
N LYS A 368 20.38 19.53 -11.59
CA LYS A 368 21.66 19.54 -12.32
C LYS A 368 22.84 19.42 -11.37
N SER A 369 23.43 18.22 -11.25
CA SER A 369 24.54 17.97 -10.32
C SER A 369 25.94 18.12 -10.94
N LYS A 370 26.08 18.44 -12.24
CA LYS A 370 27.40 18.42 -12.92
C LYS A 370 27.80 19.70 -13.65
N ASP A 371 26.83 20.50 -14.11
CA ASP A 371 27.12 21.74 -14.83
C ASP A 371 26.56 22.93 -14.05
N ASN A 372 27.19 23.28 -12.94
CA ASN A 372 26.82 24.45 -12.19
C ASN A 372 28.04 25.33 -11.95
N GLU A 373 28.14 26.42 -12.71
CA GLU A 373 29.16 27.46 -12.55
C GLU A 373 29.24 27.93 -11.08
N ALA A 374 28.12 27.95 -10.36
CA ALA A 374 28.07 28.27 -8.95
C ALA A 374 28.74 27.22 -8.03
N ALA A 375 28.63 25.92 -8.35
CA ALA A 375 29.32 24.88 -7.61
C ALA A 375 30.84 24.91 -7.87
N ALA A 376 31.24 25.22 -9.11
CA ALA A 376 32.64 25.44 -9.47
C ALA A 376 33.22 26.69 -8.79
N ALA A 377 32.45 27.78 -8.73
CA ALA A 377 32.82 29.00 -8.03
C ALA A 377 33.01 28.77 -6.52
N LEU A 378 32.07 28.06 -5.87
CA LEU A 378 32.17 27.67 -4.47
C LEU A 378 33.42 26.80 -4.22
N THR A 379 33.64 25.80 -5.07
CA THR A 379 34.83 24.93 -4.98
C THR A 379 36.12 25.74 -5.05
N ALA A 380 36.20 26.69 -5.98
CA ALA A 380 37.35 27.59 -6.11
C ALA A 380 37.51 28.51 -4.89
N ALA A 381 36.42 28.98 -4.28
CA ALA A 381 36.43 29.81 -3.08
C ALA A 381 36.94 29.03 -1.85
N VAL A 382 36.45 27.80 -1.67
CA VAL A 382 36.93 26.88 -0.63
C VAL A 382 38.42 26.59 -0.79
N GLN A 383 38.87 26.26 -2.02
CA GLN A 383 40.29 25.99 -2.31
C GLN A 383 41.20 27.22 -2.07
N LYS A 384 40.69 28.43 -2.24
CA LYS A 384 41.42 29.69 -1.95
C LYS A 384 41.41 30.06 -0.47
N GLY A 385 40.70 29.33 0.38
CA GLY A 385 40.57 29.62 1.81
C GLY A 385 39.72 30.87 2.12
N THR A 386 38.90 31.32 1.17
CA THR A 386 37.99 32.45 1.36
C THR A 386 36.68 32.04 2.04
N VAL A 387 36.42 30.72 2.17
CA VAL A 387 35.29 30.15 2.90
C VAL A 387 35.84 29.28 4.04
N GLN A 388 35.45 29.59 5.27
CA GLN A 388 35.83 28.84 6.49
C GLN A 388 34.64 28.15 7.17
N ALA A 389 33.41 28.61 6.88
CA ALA A 389 32.19 27.91 7.25
C ALA A 389 31.23 27.76 6.07
N LEU A 390 30.46 26.69 6.07
CA LEU A 390 29.45 26.39 5.04
C LEU A 390 28.10 26.08 5.69
N ILE A 391 27.05 26.79 5.27
CA ILE A 391 25.66 26.45 5.57
C ILE A 391 25.06 25.80 4.33
N VAL A 392 24.44 24.63 4.48
CA VAL A 392 23.85 23.91 3.33
C VAL A 392 22.56 23.19 3.70
N ASN A 393 21.59 23.16 2.77
CA ASN A 393 20.30 22.50 3.00
C ASN A 393 20.04 21.23 2.15
N GLY A 394 21.09 20.43 2.00
CA GLY A 394 21.08 19.15 1.29
C GLY A 394 22.44 18.81 0.69
N PRO A 395 22.64 17.63 0.09
CA PRO A 395 23.87 17.26 -0.63
C PRO A 395 23.95 17.95 -2.00
N LEU A 396 24.04 19.28 -1.97
CA LEU A 396 24.13 20.16 -3.14
C LEU A 396 25.58 20.41 -3.56
N VAL A 397 26.53 20.07 -2.70
CA VAL A 397 27.97 20.26 -2.87
C VAL A 397 28.65 18.89 -2.81
N PRO A 398 29.68 18.61 -3.65
CA PRO A 398 30.44 17.36 -3.59
C PRO A 398 31.11 17.16 -2.22
N ALA A 399 31.17 15.91 -1.74
CA ALA A 399 31.71 15.58 -0.44
C ALA A 399 33.18 16.01 -0.28
N GLU A 400 33.95 15.94 -1.36
CA GLU A 400 35.38 16.31 -1.41
C GLU A 400 35.61 17.80 -1.11
N VAL A 401 34.63 18.65 -1.44
CA VAL A 401 34.68 20.09 -1.14
C VAL A 401 34.32 20.31 0.33
N VAL A 402 33.34 19.57 0.85
CA VAL A 402 32.88 19.66 2.25
C VAL A 402 33.99 19.28 3.23
N GLU A 403 34.80 18.25 2.91
CA GLU A 403 35.95 17.83 3.71
C GLU A 403 37.02 18.93 3.90
N GLN A 404 37.09 19.88 2.98
CA GLN A 404 38.05 20.99 3.04
C GLN A 404 37.54 22.19 3.86
N VAL A 405 36.25 22.21 4.22
CA VAL A 405 35.66 23.31 4.98
C VAL A 405 35.77 23.03 6.49
N PRO A 406 36.41 23.92 7.27
CA PRO A 406 36.60 23.72 8.71
C PRO A 406 35.31 23.55 9.53
N PHE A 407 34.26 24.28 9.17
CA PHE A 407 32.98 24.22 9.87
C PHE A 407 31.81 24.06 8.90
N VAL A 408 31.00 23.02 9.08
CA VAL A 408 29.86 22.75 8.19
C VAL A 408 28.59 22.58 9.00
N LEU A 409 27.59 23.41 8.70
CA LEU A 409 26.23 23.32 9.20
C LEU A 409 25.30 22.77 8.10
N ALA A 410 24.80 21.56 8.30
CA ALA A 410 23.82 20.94 7.42
C ALA A 410 22.41 21.06 8.02
N ILE A 411 21.50 21.77 7.34
CA ILE A 411 20.07 21.84 7.68
C ILE A 411 19.32 20.93 6.70
N ASP A 412 19.22 19.65 7.02
CA ASP A 412 18.81 18.62 6.05
C ASP A 412 17.66 17.75 6.59
N CYS A 413 16.91 17.16 5.67
CA CYS A 413 15.74 16.33 5.94
C CYS A 413 16.03 14.83 5.83
N LEU A 414 17.08 14.46 5.10
CA LEU A 414 17.46 13.10 4.75
C LEU A 414 18.96 12.88 4.99
N PRO A 415 19.39 11.65 5.31
CA PRO A 415 20.79 11.33 5.50
C PRO A 415 21.52 11.39 4.16
N SER A 416 22.75 11.93 4.18
CA SER A 416 23.62 12.02 3.01
C SER A 416 25.09 11.93 3.43
N GLU A 417 25.98 11.64 2.49
CA GLU A 417 27.44 11.69 2.74
C GLU A 417 27.87 13.08 3.23
N LEU A 418 27.28 14.15 2.69
CA LEU A 418 27.52 15.51 3.19
C LEU A 418 27.11 15.64 4.66
N ALA A 419 25.91 15.21 5.02
CA ALA A 419 25.44 15.29 6.40
C ALA A 419 26.34 14.47 7.34
N ARG A 420 26.90 13.34 6.87
CA ARG A 420 27.87 12.52 7.62
C ARG A 420 29.21 13.21 7.84
N LEU A 421 29.59 14.20 7.02
CA LEU A 421 30.82 14.98 7.14
C LEU A 421 30.61 16.30 7.90
N ALA A 422 29.36 16.75 8.06
CA ALA A 422 29.05 18.03 8.70
C ALA A 422 29.53 18.10 10.16
N THR A 423 29.82 19.31 10.65
CA THR A 423 30.13 19.56 12.07
C THR A 423 28.85 19.58 12.91
N VAL A 424 27.77 20.15 12.36
CA VAL A 424 26.44 20.18 12.97
C VAL A 424 25.40 19.79 11.93
N VAL A 425 24.46 18.92 12.31
CA VAL A 425 23.30 18.55 11.50
C VAL A 425 22.02 18.93 12.23
N LEU A 426 21.18 19.75 11.61
CA LEU A 426 19.88 20.15 12.12
C LEU A 426 18.77 19.49 11.28
N PRO A 427 17.89 18.67 11.88
CA PRO A 427 16.87 17.93 11.14
C PRO A 427 15.72 18.83 10.69
N ALA A 428 15.54 18.96 9.39
CA ALA A 428 14.48 19.74 8.76
C ALA A 428 13.24 18.89 8.41
N ALA A 429 12.07 19.51 8.53
CA ALA A 429 10.82 19.02 7.97
C ALA A 429 10.91 18.95 6.44
N ILE A 430 10.17 18.03 5.82
CA ILE A 430 10.20 17.80 4.38
C ILE A 430 8.82 18.02 3.76
N LEU A 431 8.77 18.66 2.59
CA LEU A 431 7.59 18.67 1.71
C LEU A 431 6.27 19.00 2.44
N SER A 432 5.40 18.02 2.68
CA SER A 432 4.08 18.20 3.31
C SER A 432 4.13 18.47 4.82
N GLU A 433 5.32 18.60 5.41
CA GLU A 433 5.52 18.85 6.84
C GLU A 433 5.84 20.33 7.15
N THR A 434 5.89 21.18 6.12
CA THR A 434 6.12 22.63 6.26
C THR A 434 4.98 23.42 5.60
N GLU A 435 4.84 24.68 6.00
CA GLU A 435 3.90 25.64 5.41
C GLU A 435 4.63 26.87 4.86
N GLY A 436 3.96 27.62 3.99
CA GLY A 436 4.51 28.83 3.38
C GLY A 436 3.98 29.06 1.98
N SER A 437 4.79 29.66 1.13
CA SER A 437 4.47 29.95 -0.26
C SER A 437 5.59 29.52 -1.21
N PHE A 438 5.21 29.20 -2.46
CA PHE A 438 6.13 28.79 -3.51
C PHE A 438 5.87 29.56 -4.78
N ARG A 439 6.93 30.12 -5.38
CA ARG A 439 6.86 30.72 -6.71
C ARG A 439 7.24 29.70 -7.77
N THR A 440 6.34 29.48 -8.72
CA THR A 440 6.58 28.59 -9.87
C THR A 440 7.52 29.24 -10.90
N SER A 441 8.08 28.42 -11.81
CA SER A 441 8.83 28.88 -12.99
C SER A 441 8.02 29.85 -13.87
N ALA A 442 6.69 29.73 -13.87
CA ALA A 442 5.76 30.62 -14.56
C ALA A 442 5.48 31.94 -13.79
N GLY A 443 6.11 32.16 -12.64
CA GLY A 443 5.95 33.37 -11.81
C GLY A 443 4.70 33.38 -10.93
N VAL A 444 3.89 32.32 -10.93
CA VAL A 444 2.69 32.20 -10.08
C VAL A 444 3.10 31.83 -8.66
N ILE A 445 2.61 32.58 -7.67
CA ILE A 445 2.76 32.27 -6.25
C ILE A 445 1.62 31.36 -5.80
N LYS A 446 1.97 30.25 -5.14
CA LYS A 446 1.02 29.27 -4.61
C LYS A 446 1.27 29.01 -3.13
N ASN A 447 0.21 28.65 -2.42
CA ASN A 447 0.28 28.32 -1.00
C ASN A 447 0.70 26.86 -0.79
N ILE A 448 1.49 26.65 0.25
CA ILE A 448 1.85 25.34 0.79
C ILE A 448 1.21 25.23 2.17
N VAL A 449 0.53 24.11 2.39
CA VAL A 449 -0.08 23.77 3.67
C VAL A 449 0.66 22.57 4.25
N ALA A 450 1.00 22.65 5.53
CA ALA A 450 1.49 21.49 6.29
C ALA A 450 0.34 20.50 6.51
N VAL A 451 0.49 19.30 5.95
CA VAL A 451 -0.51 18.21 5.95
C VAL A 451 -0.09 17.06 6.85
N SER A 452 1.22 16.87 7.06
CA SER A 452 1.79 15.81 7.90
C SER A 452 2.70 16.37 8.99
N LYS A 453 2.98 15.56 10.02
CA LYS A 453 3.90 15.92 11.09
C LYS A 453 5.30 15.43 10.79
N ALA A 454 6.30 16.27 11.04
CA ALA A 454 7.71 15.89 10.95
C ALA A 454 8.06 14.81 11.99
N PRO A 455 8.95 13.85 11.66
CA PRO A 455 9.31 12.76 12.55
C PRO A 455 10.29 13.21 13.66
N GLY A 456 10.15 12.63 14.85
CA GLY A 456 11.02 12.89 15.99
C GLY A 456 11.02 14.35 16.41
N PHE A 457 12.19 14.99 16.34
CA PHE A 457 12.43 16.38 16.71
C PHE A 457 12.72 17.27 15.50
N ALA A 458 12.49 16.79 14.28
CA ALA A 458 12.62 17.61 13.08
C ALA A 458 11.63 18.79 13.12
N ARG A 459 12.03 19.94 12.58
CA ARG A 459 11.24 21.19 12.59
C ARG A 459 11.16 21.81 11.19
N PRO A 460 10.11 22.59 10.89
CA PRO A 460 10.08 23.43 9.69
C PRO A 460 11.34 24.29 9.61
N GLU A 461 11.94 24.36 8.42
CA GLU A 461 13.25 24.99 8.21
C GLU A 461 13.21 26.50 8.47
N TRP A 462 12.10 27.17 8.14
CA TRP A 462 11.90 28.58 8.50
C TRP A 462 12.04 28.80 10.02
N SER A 463 11.55 27.87 10.85
CA SER A 463 11.66 27.97 12.31
C SER A 463 13.08 27.71 12.78
N ILE A 464 13.81 26.78 12.13
CA ILE A 464 15.22 26.52 12.43
C ILE A 464 16.06 27.77 12.16
N LEU A 465 15.81 28.45 11.05
CA LEU A 465 16.52 29.68 10.66
C LEU A 465 16.22 30.83 11.63
N CYS A 466 14.97 30.98 12.06
CA CYS A 466 14.58 31.93 13.10
C CYS A 466 15.32 31.67 14.42
N ASP A 467 15.38 30.40 14.86
CA ASP A 467 16.09 30.03 16.09
C ASP A 467 17.59 30.31 15.97
N LEU A 468 18.21 29.91 14.84
CA LEU A 468 19.63 30.13 14.57
C LEU A 468 20.00 31.63 14.54
N GLY A 469 19.21 32.45 13.83
CA GLY A 469 19.43 33.89 13.77
C GLY A 469 19.35 34.56 15.15
N ARG A 470 18.42 34.12 16.00
CA ARG A 470 18.32 34.59 17.39
C ARG A 470 19.51 34.15 18.24
N THR A 471 19.97 32.91 18.10
CA THR A 471 21.17 32.42 18.81
C THR A 471 22.45 33.15 18.36
N LEU A 472 22.51 33.57 17.09
CA LEU A 472 23.59 34.43 16.56
C LEU A 472 23.50 35.88 17.05
N GLY A 473 22.40 36.28 17.67
CA GLY A 473 22.17 37.66 18.14
C GLY A 473 21.74 38.62 17.04
N PHE A 474 21.19 38.13 15.92
CA PHE A 474 20.71 38.97 14.82
C PHE A 474 19.23 39.35 14.98
N ASP A 475 18.91 40.58 14.58
CA ASP A 475 17.54 41.09 14.55
C ASP A 475 16.74 40.57 13.34
N GLY A 476 15.41 40.59 13.46
CA GLY A 476 14.50 40.23 12.36
C GLY A 476 14.30 38.73 12.15
N PHE A 477 14.62 37.90 13.14
CA PHE A 477 14.42 36.44 13.15
C PHE A 477 13.34 35.98 14.14
N THR A 478 12.48 36.90 14.59
CA THR A 478 11.38 36.60 15.53
C THR A 478 10.06 36.61 14.78
N HIS A 479 9.66 35.46 14.25
CA HIS A 479 8.43 35.28 13.48
C HIS A 479 7.57 34.15 14.04
N PRO A 480 6.26 34.34 14.25
CA PRO A 480 5.39 33.32 14.84
C PRO A 480 4.99 32.21 13.86
N THR A 481 5.02 32.49 12.55
CA THR A 481 4.61 31.56 11.48
C THR A 481 5.41 31.83 10.20
N ALA A 482 5.43 30.87 9.27
CA ALA A 482 5.95 31.11 7.93
C ALA A 482 5.24 32.28 7.24
N MET A 483 3.91 32.37 7.37
CA MET A 483 3.12 33.45 6.72
C MET A 483 3.58 34.85 7.15
N ALA A 484 3.95 35.02 8.43
CA ALA A 484 4.47 36.30 8.92
C ALA A 484 5.81 36.69 8.26
N VAL A 485 6.63 35.70 7.89
CA VAL A 485 7.82 35.91 7.06
C VAL A 485 7.42 36.28 5.63
N GLY A 486 6.43 35.56 5.08
CA GLY A 486 5.90 35.78 3.73
C GLY A 486 5.38 37.20 3.50
N ASP A 487 4.77 37.80 4.51
CA ASP A 487 4.28 39.20 4.49
C ASP A 487 5.41 40.24 4.34
N LEU A 488 6.66 39.86 4.60
CA LEU A 488 7.85 40.71 4.42
C LEU A 488 8.46 40.60 3.02
N ILE A 489 7.97 39.68 2.18
CA ILE A 489 8.54 39.38 0.87
C ILE A 489 7.81 40.17 -0.21
N ASP A 490 8.37 41.32 -0.57
CA ASP A 490 7.86 42.16 -1.67
C ASP A 490 7.95 41.44 -3.02
N ASP A 491 9.13 40.90 -3.35
CA ASP A 491 9.36 40.11 -4.55
C ASP A 491 10.49 39.10 -4.35
N ASP A 492 10.51 38.05 -5.16
CA ASP A 492 11.54 37.02 -5.17
C ASP A 492 11.69 36.46 -6.59
N PRO A 493 12.92 36.09 -7.00
CA PRO A 493 13.15 35.58 -8.35
C PRO A 493 12.44 34.24 -8.56
N ALA A 494 11.76 34.11 -9.69
CA ALA A 494 11.21 32.83 -10.13
C ALA A 494 12.36 31.81 -10.31
N PRO A 495 12.18 30.55 -9.88
CA PRO A 495 13.16 29.51 -10.14
C PRO A 495 13.29 29.25 -11.66
N GLY A 496 14.40 28.63 -12.06
CA GLY A 496 14.61 28.26 -13.46
C GLY A 496 13.52 27.33 -13.98
N ILE A 497 13.24 27.38 -15.28
CA ILE A 497 12.32 26.45 -15.93
C ILE A 497 12.89 25.03 -15.79
N PHE A 498 12.06 24.11 -15.31
CA PHE A 498 12.45 22.72 -15.19
C PHE A 498 12.73 22.13 -16.57
N ALA A 499 13.85 21.42 -16.72
CA ALA A 499 14.23 20.84 -18.00
C ALA A 499 13.35 19.61 -18.32
N GLY A 500 12.30 19.81 -19.11
CA GLY A 500 11.40 18.77 -19.61
C GLY A 500 9.94 18.94 -19.18
N ASN A 501 9.13 17.93 -19.42
CA ASN A 501 7.70 17.91 -19.07
C ASN A 501 7.36 16.65 -18.23
N PRO A 502 7.51 16.71 -16.90
CA PRO A 502 7.40 15.54 -16.03
C PRO A 502 6.01 14.90 -16.04
N ARG A 503 4.95 15.63 -16.39
CA ARG A 503 3.56 15.12 -16.45
C ARG A 503 3.29 14.26 -17.68
N HIS A 504 4.02 14.53 -18.76
CA HIS A 504 3.83 13.91 -20.07
C HIS A 504 4.98 12.98 -20.48
N ASN A 505 6.14 13.05 -19.81
CA ASN A 505 7.27 12.18 -20.07
C ASN A 505 7.91 11.67 -18.76
N VAL A 506 7.79 10.37 -18.51
CA VAL A 506 8.33 9.72 -17.32
C VAL A 506 9.86 9.77 -17.22
N ARG A 507 10.56 9.93 -18.35
CA ARG A 507 12.03 10.07 -18.38
C ARG A 507 12.50 11.46 -17.97
N GLU A 508 11.58 12.41 -17.90
CA GLU A 508 11.83 13.80 -17.55
C GLU A 508 11.21 14.15 -16.18
N VAL A 509 11.10 13.17 -15.28
CA VAL A 509 10.65 13.42 -13.91
C VAL A 509 11.80 13.96 -13.04
N PRO A 510 11.53 14.71 -11.95
CA PRO A 510 12.58 15.07 -11.00
C PRO A 510 13.12 13.81 -10.32
N PHE A 511 14.38 13.47 -10.59
CA PHE A 511 15.08 12.36 -9.93
C PHE A 511 15.78 12.79 -8.63
N ARG A 512 15.82 14.09 -8.34
CA ARG A 512 16.49 14.63 -7.16
C ARG A 512 15.61 15.67 -6.45
N TYR A 513 15.76 15.76 -5.14
CA TYR A 513 15.16 16.81 -4.31
C TYR A 513 16.22 17.31 -3.32
N ARG A 514 16.51 18.62 -3.32
CA ARG A 514 17.59 19.22 -2.51
C ARG A 514 18.94 18.48 -2.66
N GLY A 515 19.22 17.94 -3.84
CA GLY A 515 20.44 17.17 -4.12
C GLY A 515 20.34 15.66 -3.81
N HIS A 516 19.39 15.22 -2.99
CA HIS A 516 19.17 13.79 -2.69
C HIS A 516 18.66 13.03 -3.91
N ASP A 517 19.22 11.86 -4.23
CA ASP A 517 18.70 10.98 -5.30
C ASP A 517 17.45 10.25 -4.80
N LEU A 518 16.29 10.60 -5.37
CA LEU A 518 15.00 10.07 -4.95
C LEU A 518 14.88 8.56 -5.21
N ALA A 519 15.65 8.00 -6.15
CA ALA A 519 15.64 6.55 -6.42
C ALA A 519 16.23 5.73 -5.26
N THR A 520 17.01 6.35 -4.37
CA THR A 520 17.51 5.68 -3.16
C THR A 520 16.42 5.43 -2.13
N LEU A 521 15.39 6.28 -2.12
CA LEU A 521 14.24 6.19 -1.22
C LEU A 521 13.06 5.45 -1.86
N VAL A 522 12.91 5.63 -3.18
CA VAL A 522 11.82 5.08 -3.98
C VAL A 522 12.42 4.28 -5.14
N PRO A 523 12.81 3.01 -4.92
CA PRO A 523 13.50 2.19 -5.92
C PRO A 523 12.77 2.09 -7.26
N ALA A 524 11.43 2.15 -7.24
CA ALA A 524 10.57 2.19 -8.41
C ALA A 524 10.95 3.26 -9.46
N LEU A 525 11.53 4.39 -9.02
CA LEU A 525 11.97 5.46 -9.93
C LEU A 525 13.13 5.05 -10.84
N ALA A 526 13.89 4.00 -10.48
CA ALA A 526 14.95 3.48 -11.34
C ALA A 526 14.40 3.00 -12.70
N ALA A 527 13.14 2.54 -12.76
CA ALA A 527 12.49 2.11 -14.00
C ALA A 527 12.35 3.23 -15.06
N PHE A 528 12.49 4.50 -14.65
CA PHE A 528 12.42 5.65 -15.56
C PHE A 528 13.78 6.19 -15.99
N LYS A 529 14.87 5.76 -15.35
CA LYS A 529 16.23 6.12 -15.77
C LYS A 529 16.58 5.35 -17.05
N PRO A 530 17.41 5.91 -17.96
CA PRO A 530 17.91 5.17 -19.13
C PRO A 530 18.55 3.83 -18.76
N ALA A 531 18.34 2.78 -19.55
CA ALA A 531 18.78 1.41 -19.21
C ALA A 531 20.29 1.30 -18.86
N HIS A 532 21.16 2.14 -19.43
CA HIS A 532 22.60 2.16 -19.14
C HIS A 532 22.99 2.82 -17.80
N SER A 533 22.10 3.59 -17.17
CA SER A 533 22.32 4.23 -15.86
C SER A 533 21.61 3.54 -14.71
N VAL A 534 20.77 2.54 -15.01
CA VAL A 534 20.23 1.61 -14.03
C VAL A 534 21.34 0.63 -13.72
N LYS A 535 22.05 0.81 -12.59
CA LYS A 535 22.62 -0.37 -11.94
C LYS A 535 21.43 -1.27 -11.67
N PRO A 536 21.38 -2.51 -12.17
CA PRO A 536 20.45 -3.47 -11.63
C PRO A 536 20.62 -3.39 -10.12
N LEU A 537 19.53 -3.16 -9.37
CA LEU A 537 19.53 -3.72 -8.03
C LEU A 537 19.88 -5.19 -8.28
N PRO A 538 20.93 -5.73 -7.63
CA PRO A 538 21.34 -7.11 -7.88
C PRO A 538 20.07 -7.91 -7.97
N ALA A 539 19.84 -8.57 -9.12
CA ALA A 539 18.70 -9.45 -9.28
C ALA A 539 18.69 -10.23 -8.00
N GLU A 540 17.64 -10.04 -7.20
CA GLU A 540 17.76 -10.17 -5.76
C GLU A 540 17.87 -11.68 -5.54
N GLU A 541 19.12 -12.17 -5.58
CA GLU A 541 19.46 -13.45 -6.19
C GLU A 541 18.91 -14.52 -5.26
N ALA A 542 18.39 -15.61 -5.82
CA ALA A 542 18.08 -16.76 -4.99
C ALA A 542 19.36 -17.11 -4.21
N ALA A 543 19.23 -17.52 -2.95
CA ALA A 543 20.41 -17.82 -2.15
C ALA A 543 21.29 -18.85 -2.88
N ASP A 544 22.57 -18.54 -3.09
CA ASP A 544 23.53 -19.44 -3.79
C ASP A 544 23.70 -20.76 -3.02
N GLU A 545 23.66 -20.68 -1.70
CA GLU A 545 23.64 -21.79 -0.75
C GLU A 545 22.29 -21.79 0.01
N GLY A 546 21.89 -22.92 0.62
CA GLY A 546 20.64 -22.98 1.40
C GLY A 546 19.88 -24.29 1.27
N PHE A 547 18.56 -24.25 1.34
CA PHE A 547 17.65 -25.40 1.30
C PHE A 547 16.89 -25.45 -0.03
N ALA A 548 16.92 -26.59 -0.72
CA ALA A 548 16.34 -26.70 -2.07
C ALA A 548 14.81 -26.72 -2.03
N ILE A 549 14.18 -25.95 -2.92
CA ILE A 549 12.74 -25.98 -3.14
C ILE A 549 12.45 -27.10 -4.15
N LEU A 550 11.96 -28.22 -3.65
CA LEU A 550 11.64 -29.40 -4.46
C LEU A 550 10.36 -29.16 -5.29
N GLU A 551 9.38 -28.49 -4.70
CA GLU A 551 8.10 -28.20 -5.34
C GLU A 551 7.54 -26.87 -4.81
N LYS A 552 6.97 -26.07 -5.71
CA LYS A 552 6.28 -24.84 -5.37
C LYS A 552 5.11 -24.60 -6.32
N GLN A 553 3.94 -24.31 -5.76
CA GLN A 553 2.72 -24.01 -6.53
C GLN A 553 1.83 -23.02 -5.79
N GLU A 554 1.21 -22.08 -6.50
CA GLU A 554 0.02 -21.38 -5.97
C GLU A 554 -1.18 -22.33 -6.06
N ILE A 555 -1.58 -22.92 -4.93
CA ILE A 555 -2.60 -23.98 -4.89
C ILE A 555 -4.02 -23.43 -4.97
N VAL A 556 -4.23 -22.26 -4.37
CA VAL A 556 -5.44 -21.44 -4.49
C VAL A 556 -4.99 -19.97 -4.43
N PRO A 557 -5.81 -18.99 -4.87
CA PRO A 557 -5.41 -17.58 -4.87
C PRO A 557 -4.83 -17.13 -3.52
N ASN A 558 -3.64 -16.52 -3.55
CA ASN A 558 -2.90 -16.02 -2.37
C ASN A 558 -2.27 -17.10 -1.46
N MET A 559 -2.32 -18.39 -1.83
CA MET A 559 -1.77 -19.50 -1.05
C MET A 559 -0.73 -20.29 -1.84
N HIS A 560 0.47 -20.40 -1.29
CA HIS A 560 1.61 -21.03 -1.94
C HIS A 560 2.06 -22.27 -1.17
N PHE A 561 1.94 -23.43 -1.81
CA PHE A 561 2.54 -24.66 -1.34
C PHE A 561 4.04 -24.67 -1.59
N PHE A 562 4.80 -25.16 -0.62
CA PHE A 562 6.23 -25.42 -0.72
C PHE A 562 6.52 -26.84 -0.25
N LYS A 563 7.39 -27.54 -0.97
CA LYS A 563 8.11 -28.72 -0.52
C LYS A 563 9.60 -28.39 -0.51
N VAL A 564 10.24 -28.50 0.65
CA VAL A 564 11.61 -28.06 0.88
C VAL A 564 12.45 -29.23 1.38
N ASP A 565 13.63 -29.42 0.78
CA ASP A 565 14.64 -30.37 1.26
C ASP A 565 15.27 -29.83 2.55
N ALA A 566 14.93 -30.43 3.69
CA ALA A 566 15.32 -29.99 5.02
C ALA A 566 15.42 -31.18 6.00
N PRO A 567 16.41 -32.08 5.82
CA PRO A 567 16.44 -33.38 6.47
C PRO A 567 16.56 -33.30 7.99
N GLN A 568 17.29 -32.29 8.48
CA GLN A 568 17.44 -32.06 9.92
C GLN A 568 16.12 -31.67 10.58
N VAL A 569 15.30 -30.86 9.89
CA VAL A 569 13.97 -30.47 10.38
C VAL A 569 13.01 -31.65 10.31
N ALA A 570 12.94 -32.31 9.14
CA ALA A 570 12.03 -33.41 8.89
C ALA A 570 12.19 -34.57 9.88
N LYS A 571 13.42 -34.83 10.33
CA LYS A 571 13.73 -35.87 11.32
C LYS A 571 13.07 -35.66 12.68
N PHE A 572 12.90 -34.43 13.11
CA PHE A 572 12.38 -34.09 14.45
C PHE A 572 10.99 -33.48 14.44
N ALA A 573 10.44 -33.20 13.26
CA ALA A 573 9.15 -32.55 13.09
C ALA A 573 8.01 -33.34 13.74
N GLN A 574 7.16 -32.63 14.47
CA GLN A 574 5.98 -33.15 15.14
C GLN A 574 4.75 -32.25 14.90
N PRO A 575 3.52 -32.79 15.03
CA PRO A 575 2.30 -32.02 14.84
C PRO A 575 2.20 -30.81 15.79
N GLY A 576 1.79 -29.67 15.25
CA GLY A 576 1.65 -28.42 16.00
C GLY A 576 2.90 -27.53 16.00
N GLN A 577 4.00 -27.97 15.38
CA GLN A 577 5.25 -27.19 15.28
C GLN A 577 5.31 -26.30 14.03
N PHE A 578 6.27 -25.39 14.04
CA PHE A 578 6.53 -24.45 12.94
C PHE A 578 8.03 -24.36 12.64
N VAL A 579 8.38 -23.67 11.56
CA VAL A 579 9.76 -23.32 11.20
C VAL A 579 9.89 -21.82 11.00
N ILE A 580 11.08 -21.29 11.20
CA ILE A 580 11.44 -19.94 10.76
C ILE A 580 12.09 -20.04 9.39
N LEU A 581 11.56 -19.30 8.42
CA LEU A 581 12.13 -19.18 7.09
C LEU A 581 12.72 -17.80 6.86
N MET A 582 13.82 -17.76 6.11
CA MET A 582 14.36 -16.57 5.46
C MET A 582 14.57 -16.90 3.99
N ALA A 583 13.86 -16.20 3.09
CA ALA A 583 14.02 -16.43 1.65
C ALA A 583 15.47 -16.20 1.20
N ARG A 584 16.10 -15.14 1.74
CA ARG A 584 17.49 -14.74 1.49
C ARG A 584 18.22 -14.45 2.80
N GLU A 585 19.54 -14.29 2.74
CA GLU A 585 20.38 -13.92 3.89
C GLU A 585 19.95 -12.63 4.60
N THR A 586 19.39 -11.69 3.84
CA THR A 586 18.92 -10.39 4.35
C THR A 586 17.43 -10.36 4.65
N SER A 587 16.70 -11.45 4.40
CA SER A 587 15.25 -11.52 4.65
C SER A 587 14.94 -11.54 6.14
N GLU A 588 13.76 -11.05 6.51
CA GLU A 588 13.30 -11.18 7.90
C GLU A 588 13.03 -12.64 8.26
N ARG A 589 13.28 -12.98 9.53
CA ARG A 589 12.93 -14.29 10.11
C ARG A 589 11.42 -14.37 10.31
N SER A 590 10.75 -15.25 9.58
CA SER A 590 9.29 -15.36 9.61
C SER A 590 8.80 -16.78 9.93
N PRO A 591 7.84 -16.95 10.85
CA PRO A 591 7.34 -18.27 11.25
C PRO A 591 6.30 -18.83 10.26
N PHE A 592 6.39 -20.12 9.95
CA PHE A 592 5.44 -20.84 9.11
C PHE A 592 5.16 -22.24 9.66
N THR A 593 3.88 -22.61 9.76
CA THR A 593 3.45 -23.90 10.29
C THR A 593 3.81 -25.06 9.35
N LEU A 594 4.29 -26.16 9.92
CA LEU A 594 4.55 -27.40 9.17
C LEU A 594 3.23 -28.06 8.76
N VAL A 595 3.12 -28.40 7.48
CA VAL A 595 1.93 -29.05 6.89
C VAL A 595 2.15 -30.56 6.79
N ASP A 596 3.30 -31.00 6.28
CA ASP A 596 3.69 -32.41 6.27
C ASP A 596 5.23 -32.54 6.21
N TRP A 597 5.74 -33.75 6.39
CA TRP A 597 7.17 -34.04 6.31
C TRP A 597 7.42 -35.53 6.12
N ASN A 598 8.60 -35.87 5.63
CA ASN A 598 9.10 -37.24 5.55
C ASN A 598 10.53 -37.29 6.08
N ALA A 599 10.75 -38.00 7.19
CA ALA A 599 12.06 -38.13 7.83
C ALA A 599 13.06 -38.98 7.03
N GLU A 600 12.59 -39.93 6.22
CA GLU A 600 13.43 -40.80 5.39
C GLU A 600 13.89 -40.09 4.12
N GLU A 601 12.96 -39.42 3.43
CA GLU A 601 13.25 -38.65 2.22
C GLU A 601 13.84 -37.25 2.52
N GLY A 602 13.74 -36.79 3.76
CA GLY A 602 14.40 -35.57 4.24
C GLY A 602 13.68 -34.25 3.91
N TRP A 603 12.40 -34.26 3.54
CA TRP A 603 11.68 -33.03 3.17
C TRP A 603 10.61 -32.63 4.18
N ILE A 604 10.28 -31.33 4.17
CA ILE A 604 9.12 -30.73 4.85
C ILE A 604 8.23 -30.03 3.83
N SER A 605 6.95 -29.84 4.16
CA SER A 605 6.02 -29.06 3.35
C SER A 605 5.29 -27.98 4.17
N LEU A 606 4.91 -26.91 3.47
CA LEU A 606 4.37 -25.68 4.04
C LEU A 606 3.28 -25.13 3.11
N VAL A 607 2.32 -24.41 3.67
CA VAL A 607 1.38 -23.57 2.91
C VAL A 607 1.49 -22.15 3.43
N ILE A 608 1.90 -21.24 2.57
CA ILE A 608 2.25 -19.86 2.89
C ILE A 608 1.23 -18.91 2.27
N GLU A 609 0.58 -18.10 3.11
CA GLU A 609 -0.28 -17.00 2.67
C GLU A 609 0.57 -15.74 2.40
N GLU A 610 0.43 -15.12 1.22
CA GLU A 610 1.13 -13.87 0.92
C GLU A 610 0.42 -12.69 1.61
N VAL A 611 1.02 -12.15 2.68
CA VAL A 611 0.46 -11.06 3.50
C VAL A 611 1.40 -9.88 3.74
N GLY A 612 2.70 -10.11 3.71
CA GLY A 612 3.75 -9.13 4.01
C GLY A 612 5.02 -9.37 3.21
N ARG A 613 6.07 -8.59 3.50
CA ARG A 613 7.35 -8.61 2.75
C ARG A 613 7.95 -10.01 2.67
N SER A 614 8.17 -10.68 3.80
CA SER A 614 8.84 -11.98 3.86
C SER A 614 8.07 -13.08 3.13
N SER A 615 6.74 -13.12 3.32
CA SER A 615 5.88 -14.06 2.57
C SER A 615 5.89 -13.78 1.07
N ARG A 616 6.03 -12.52 0.65
CA ARG A 616 6.10 -12.12 -0.76
C ARG A 616 7.45 -12.49 -1.38
N GLU A 617 8.55 -12.29 -0.65
CA GLU A 617 9.88 -12.78 -1.04
C GLU A 617 9.87 -14.31 -1.24
N LEU A 618 9.23 -15.06 -0.34
CA LEU A 618 9.05 -16.50 -0.53
C LEU A 618 8.17 -16.82 -1.73
N ALA A 619 7.02 -16.15 -1.88
CA ALA A 619 6.09 -16.37 -2.98
C ALA A 619 6.69 -16.07 -4.37
N SER A 620 7.69 -15.18 -4.46
CA SER A 620 8.40 -14.89 -5.71
C SER A 620 9.42 -15.96 -6.11
N LEU A 621 9.84 -16.83 -5.18
CA LEU A 621 10.71 -17.97 -5.49
C LEU A 621 10.01 -18.98 -6.41
N GLN A 622 10.82 -19.78 -7.11
CA GLN A 622 10.39 -20.80 -8.06
C GLN A 622 10.86 -22.19 -7.62
N SER A 623 10.19 -23.24 -8.10
CA SER A 623 10.68 -24.62 -7.95
C SER A 623 12.09 -24.76 -8.50
N GLY A 624 12.95 -25.53 -7.83
CA GLY A 624 14.37 -25.64 -8.14
C GLY A 624 15.23 -24.49 -7.59
N GLY A 625 14.62 -23.41 -7.08
CA GLY A 625 15.32 -22.37 -6.32
C GLY A 625 15.72 -22.83 -4.92
N ARG A 626 16.24 -21.90 -4.12
CA ARG A 626 16.69 -22.16 -2.74
C ARG A 626 16.10 -21.15 -1.76
N ILE A 627 15.91 -21.59 -0.52
CA ILE A 627 15.62 -20.75 0.66
C ILE A 627 16.91 -20.66 1.47
N ALA A 628 17.37 -19.46 1.81
CA ALA A 628 18.63 -19.28 2.54
C ALA A 628 18.64 -20.05 3.87
N HIS A 629 17.62 -19.83 4.71
CA HIS A 629 17.54 -20.45 6.03
C HIS A 629 16.20 -21.11 6.31
N VAL A 630 16.28 -22.34 6.83
CA VAL A 630 15.16 -23.08 7.43
C VAL A 630 15.58 -23.46 8.85
N SER A 631 14.99 -22.82 9.86
CA SER A 631 15.28 -23.09 11.27
C SER A 631 14.10 -23.76 11.95
N GLY A 632 14.29 -25.00 12.44
CA GLY A 632 13.31 -25.71 13.25
C GLY A 632 13.54 -27.22 13.30
N PRO A 633 12.51 -27.99 13.71
CA PRO A 633 11.18 -27.51 14.11
C PRO A 633 11.25 -26.71 15.42
N LEU A 634 10.36 -25.74 15.57
CA LEU A 634 10.22 -24.86 16.73
C LEU A 634 8.78 -24.92 17.27
N GLY A 635 8.60 -24.41 18.49
CA GLY A 635 7.35 -24.57 19.22
C GLY A 635 7.24 -25.92 19.92
N MET A 636 6.46 -25.92 20.98
CA MET A 636 6.03 -27.10 21.69
C MET A 636 5.04 -27.89 20.82
N PRO A 637 5.34 -29.17 20.51
CA PRO A 637 4.40 -30.02 19.79
C PRO A 637 3.13 -30.24 20.61
N MET A 638 2.01 -30.47 19.92
CA MET A 638 0.77 -30.77 20.61
C MET A 638 0.82 -32.17 21.23
N ALA A 639 0.42 -32.28 22.49
CA ALA A 639 0.21 -33.58 23.11
C ALA A 639 -0.89 -34.36 22.37
N ILE A 640 -0.55 -35.54 21.85
CA ILE A 640 -1.50 -36.41 21.14
C ILE A 640 -2.02 -37.47 22.12
N GLU A 641 -3.27 -37.33 22.53
CA GLU A 641 -3.92 -38.23 23.49
C GLU A 641 -5.23 -38.79 22.95
N LYS A 642 -5.64 -39.96 23.45
CA LYS A 642 -6.96 -40.53 23.17
C LYS A 642 -8.01 -39.90 24.10
N LYS A 643 -8.83 -39.01 23.56
CA LYS A 643 -9.91 -38.29 24.26
C LYS A 643 -11.31 -38.77 23.89
N GLY A 644 -11.51 -39.32 22.70
CA GLY A 644 -12.82 -39.68 22.16
C GLY A 644 -13.05 -39.07 20.79
N THR A 645 -14.08 -38.22 20.64
CA THR A 645 -14.35 -37.46 19.41
C THR A 645 -13.63 -36.12 19.44
N VAL A 646 -12.78 -35.87 18.43
CA VAL A 646 -12.04 -34.62 18.25
C VAL A 646 -12.47 -33.95 16.95
N LEU A 647 -12.86 -32.68 17.03
CA LEU A 647 -13.18 -31.85 15.87
C LEU A 647 -12.00 -30.91 15.58
N LEU A 648 -11.52 -30.93 14.34
CA LEU A 648 -10.46 -30.04 13.84
C LEU A 648 -11.05 -29.03 12.86
N GLY A 649 -10.90 -27.74 13.12
CA GLY A 649 -11.35 -26.66 12.25
C GLY A 649 -10.21 -25.88 11.60
N GLY A 650 -10.08 -25.96 10.28
CA GLY A 650 -9.07 -25.28 9.49
C GLY A 650 -9.64 -24.19 8.59
N GLY A 651 -9.01 -23.02 8.55
CA GLY A 651 -9.34 -21.97 7.57
C GLY A 651 -8.11 -21.23 7.07
N CYS A 652 -8.11 -20.81 5.80
CA CYS A 652 -6.95 -20.14 5.18
C CYS A 652 -5.72 -21.09 5.19
N TYR A 653 -4.54 -20.63 5.64
CA TYR A 653 -3.36 -21.48 5.89
C TYR A 653 -3.62 -22.61 6.90
N GLY A 654 -4.64 -22.46 7.75
CA GLY A 654 -4.99 -23.44 8.78
C GLY A 654 -5.55 -24.77 8.25
N ILE A 655 -6.00 -24.80 6.98
CA ILE A 655 -6.43 -26.05 6.33
C ILE A 655 -5.26 -27.04 6.26
N GLY A 656 -4.06 -26.58 5.87
CA GLY A 656 -2.87 -27.43 5.89
C GLY A 656 -2.38 -27.75 7.30
N ALA A 657 -2.49 -26.80 8.24
CA ALA A 657 -2.02 -26.98 9.61
C ALA A 657 -2.80 -28.06 10.40
N ILE A 658 -4.06 -28.34 10.05
CA ILE A 658 -4.85 -29.39 10.72
C ILE A 658 -4.51 -30.80 10.22
N TYR A 659 -3.92 -30.96 9.03
CA TYR A 659 -3.59 -32.25 8.45
C TYR A 659 -2.68 -33.14 9.32
N PRO A 660 -1.52 -32.67 9.83
CA PRO A 660 -0.64 -33.51 10.65
C PRO A 660 -1.28 -33.83 12.00
N LEU A 661 -2.13 -32.95 12.53
CA LEU A 661 -2.90 -33.18 13.75
C LEU A 661 -3.97 -34.25 13.55
N ALA A 662 -4.71 -34.20 12.45
CA ALA A 662 -5.73 -35.18 12.09
C ALA A 662 -5.13 -36.59 12.01
N ARG A 663 -4.02 -36.72 11.28
CA ARG A 663 -3.26 -37.96 11.13
C ARG A 663 -2.84 -38.54 12.48
N ALA A 664 -2.21 -37.72 13.33
CA ALA A 664 -1.70 -38.17 14.62
C ALA A 664 -2.83 -38.53 15.60
N LEU A 665 -3.88 -37.71 15.69
CA LEU A 665 -5.03 -37.98 16.57
C LEU A 665 -5.79 -39.24 16.17
N ARG A 666 -5.93 -39.50 14.86
CA ARG A 666 -6.56 -40.72 14.35
C ARG A 666 -5.71 -41.94 14.66
N GLN A 667 -4.39 -41.87 14.47
CA GLN A 667 -3.46 -42.94 14.84
C GLN A 667 -3.48 -43.24 16.36
N ALA A 668 -3.72 -42.24 17.20
CA ALA A 668 -3.93 -42.42 18.64
C ALA A 668 -5.29 -43.05 19.00
N GLY A 669 -6.15 -43.34 18.01
CA GLY A 669 -7.42 -44.03 18.20
C GLY A 669 -8.59 -43.12 18.58
N ASN A 670 -8.51 -41.83 18.27
CA ASN A 670 -9.65 -40.91 18.36
C ASN A 670 -10.57 -41.03 17.13
N ARG A 671 -11.84 -40.70 17.32
CA ARG A 671 -12.74 -40.37 16.22
C ARG A 671 -12.44 -38.93 15.78
N VAL A 672 -11.94 -38.75 14.57
CA VAL A 672 -11.49 -37.44 14.07
C VAL A 672 -12.45 -36.92 13.01
N ILE A 673 -13.04 -35.76 13.28
CA ILE A 673 -13.86 -35.03 12.30
C ILE A 673 -13.06 -33.80 11.91
N CYS A 674 -12.84 -33.60 10.62
CA CYS A 674 -12.22 -32.40 10.08
C CYS A 674 -13.28 -31.49 9.48
N THR A 675 -13.13 -30.19 9.69
CA THR A 675 -13.88 -29.17 8.99
C THR A 675 -12.95 -28.13 8.40
N ILE A 676 -13.20 -27.78 7.15
CA ILE A 676 -12.45 -26.74 6.44
C ILE A 676 -13.38 -25.62 6.01
N GLU A 677 -12.97 -24.37 6.25
CA GLU A 677 -13.71 -23.20 5.81
C GLU A 677 -12.96 -22.36 4.77
N ALA A 678 -13.73 -21.81 3.85
CA ALA A 678 -13.26 -20.80 2.91
C ALA A 678 -14.33 -19.75 2.59
N SER A 679 -13.93 -18.62 2.02
CA SER A 679 -14.89 -17.61 1.56
C SER A 679 -15.75 -18.09 0.39
N SER A 680 -15.18 -18.95 -0.46
CA SER A 680 -15.82 -19.58 -1.61
C SER A 680 -15.09 -20.88 -1.96
N SER A 681 -15.70 -21.71 -2.79
CA SER A 681 -15.19 -23.04 -3.16
C SER A 681 -13.82 -23.02 -3.83
N TYR A 682 -13.50 -21.99 -4.62
CA TYR A 682 -12.20 -21.85 -5.31
C TYR A 682 -11.01 -21.59 -4.38
N LEU A 683 -11.24 -21.43 -3.07
CA LEU A 683 -10.22 -21.24 -2.04
C LEU A 683 -10.00 -22.49 -1.18
N LEU A 684 -10.75 -23.57 -1.43
CA LEU A 684 -10.58 -24.84 -0.73
C LEU A 684 -9.43 -25.65 -1.35
N TYR A 685 -8.62 -26.27 -0.51
CA TYR A 685 -7.54 -27.17 -0.91
C TYR A 685 -7.40 -28.33 0.09
N GLN A 686 -6.60 -29.36 -0.26
CA GLN A 686 -6.30 -30.52 0.58
C GLN A 686 -7.49 -31.38 1.05
N GLN A 687 -8.60 -31.38 0.30
CA GLN A 687 -9.79 -32.16 0.65
C GLN A 687 -9.52 -33.67 0.62
N ALA A 688 -8.86 -34.15 -0.43
CA ALA A 688 -8.61 -35.58 -0.62
C ALA A 688 -7.66 -36.13 0.44
N GLU A 689 -6.61 -35.37 0.77
CA GLU A 689 -5.60 -35.68 1.77
C GLU A 689 -6.22 -35.71 3.17
N LEU A 690 -7.02 -34.70 3.53
CA LEU A 690 -7.72 -34.66 4.82
C LEU A 690 -8.69 -35.83 4.97
N GLN A 691 -9.45 -36.17 3.91
CA GLN A 691 -10.38 -37.30 3.94
C GLN A 691 -9.70 -38.66 4.19
N GLN A 692 -8.41 -38.79 3.87
CA GLN A 692 -7.63 -39.99 4.18
C GLN A 692 -7.20 -40.06 5.65
N VAL A 693 -7.12 -38.93 6.35
CA VAL A 693 -6.60 -38.85 7.73
C VAL A 693 -7.66 -38.50 8.77
N CYS A 694 -8.92 -38.39 8.38
CA CYS A 694 -10.06 -38.25 9.29
C CYS A 694 -11.15 -39.31 9.01
N ASP A 695 -12.10 -39.44 9.92
CA ASP A 695 -13.27 -40.32 9.75
C ASP A 695 -14.41 -39.62 9.01
N GLU A 696 -14.42 -38.29 9.04
CA GLU A 696 -15.40 -37.45 8.34
C GLU A 696 -14.80 -36.08 8.02
N LEU A 697 -15.02 -35.60 6.80
CA LEU A 697 -14.64 -34.26 6.35
C LEU A 697 -15.91 -33.45 6.04
N ILE A 698 -16.08 -32.31 6.70
CA ILE A 698 -17.20 -31.39 6.47
C ILE A 698 -16.64 -30.10 5.86
N VAL A 699 -17.09 -29.75 4.67
CA VAL A 699 -16.70 -28.52 3.99
C VAL A 699 -17.69 -27.41 4.31
N ALA A 700 -17.21 -26.19 4.52
CA ALA A 700 -18.06 -25.01 4.66
C ALA A 700 -17.55 -23.83 3.84
N THR A 701 -18.48 -23.10 3.19
CA THR A 701 -18.16 -21.88 2.44
C THR A 701 -19.05 -20.72 2.84
N LYS A 702 -18.47 -19.53 3.00
CA LYS A 702 -19.21 -18.34 3.46
C LYS A 702 -20.27 -17.90 2.44
N ASP A 703 -20.03 -18.14 1.15
CA ASP A 703 -20.97 -17.87 0.05
C ASP A 703 -21.94 -19.02 -0.26
N GLY A 704 -21.77 -20.19 0.37
CA GLY A 704 -22.60 -21.38 0.12
C GLY A 704 -22.29 -22.10 -1.20
N SER A 705 -21.18 -21.78 -1.87
CA SER A 705 -20.79 -22.44 -3.12
C SER A 705 -20.37 -23.91 -2.97
N ALA A 706 -19.99 -24.33 -1.75
CA ALA A 706 -19.73 -25.73 -1.42
C ALA A 706 -20.05 -26.05 0.05
N GLY A 707 -20.61 -27.24 0.29
CA GLY A 707 -20.86 -27.77 1.63
C GLY A 707 -21.84 -26.93 2.45
N VAL A 708 -21.56 -26.76 3.74
CA VAL A 708 -22.39 -25.97 4.65
C VAL A 708 -22.19 -24.47 4.37
N ARG A 709 -23.29 -23.73 4.17
CA ARG A 709 -23.24 -22.26 4.08
C ARG A 709 -22.84 -21.69 5.44
N GLY A 710 -21.70 -21.01 5.51
CA GLY A 710 -21.11 -20.50 6.75
C GLY A 710 -19.63 -20.85 6.85
N GLY A 711 -19.15 -21.19 8.04
CA GLY A 711 -17.83 -21.76 8.23
C GLY A 711 -17.75 -22.67 9.44
N VAL A 712 -16.61 -22.66 10.11
CA VAL A 712 -16.33 -23.59 11.22
C VAL A 712 -17.34 -23.44 12.37
N GLN A 713 -17.91 -22.25 12.58
CA GLN A 713 -18.94 -22.00 13.59
C GLN A 713 -20.20 -22.84 13.36
N GLU A 714 -20.71 -22.83 12.13
CA GLU A 714 -21.92 -23.57 11.76
C GLU A 714 -21.68 -25.08 11.83
N VAL A 715 -20.50 -25.53 11.40
CA VAL A 715 -20.12 -26.95 11.49
C VAL A 715 -19.94 -27.40 12.94
N LEU A 716 -19.33 -26.58 13.80
CA LEU A 716 -19.20 -26.88 15.23
C LEU A 716 -20.57 -27.10 15.88
N SER A 717 -21.53 -26.20 15.62
CA SER A 717 -22.90 -26.34 16.11
C SER A 717 -23.59 -27.60 15.58
N LEU A 718 -23.42 -27.90 14.29
CA LEU A 718 -24.01 -29.08 13.64
C LEU A 718 -23.48 -30.39 14.24
N VAL A 719 -22.16 -30.50 14.42
CA VAL A 719 -21.53 -31.70 14.99
C VAL A 719 -21.88 -31.84 16.47
N ALA A 720 -21.86 -30.74 17.24
CA ALA A 720 -22.22 -30.76 18.67
C ALA A 720 -23.67 -31.19 18.91
N ALA A 721 -24.58 -30.89 17.98
CA ALA A 721 -25.96 -31.35 18.02
C ALA A 721 -26.11 -32.85 17.67
N ARG A 722 -25.13 -33.42 16.96
CA ARG A 722 -25.15 -34.81 16.48
C ARG A 722 -24.47 -35.77 17.46
N GLU A 723 -23.34 -35.38 18.04
CA GLU A 723 -22.52 -36.25 18.91
C GLU A 723 -21.64 -35.42 19.88
N PRO A 724 -21.23 -36.00 21.03
CA PRO A 724 -20.39 -35.29 21.98
C PRO A 724 -18.98 -35.03 21.42
N ILE A 725 -18.55 -33.77 21.46
CA ILE A 725 -17.20 -33.34 21.09
C ILE A 725 -16.35 -33.24 22.36
N HIS A 726 -15.32 -34.07 22.47
CA HIS A 726 -14.46 -34.14 23.65
C HIS A 726 -13.32 -33.12 23.61
N GLN A 727 -12.90 -32.73 22.41
CA GLN A 727 -11.92 -31.68 22.18
C GLN A 727 -12.21 -31.03 20.83
N PHE A 728 -12.18 -29.70 20.79
CA PHE A 728 -12.17 -28.92 19.56
C PHE A 728 -10.81 -28.24 19.39
N ILE A 729 -10.29 -28.20 18.17
CA ILE A 729 -9.03 -27.52 17.84
C ILE A 729 -9.28 -26.67 16.61
N ALA A 730 -8.99 -25.37 16.69
CA ALA A 730 -9.18 -24.43 15.59
C ALA A 730 -7.88 -23.76 15.18
N ILE A 731 -7.57 -23.81 13.89
CA ILE A 731 -6.38 -23.17 13.30
C ILE A 731 -6.80 -22.33 12.11
N GLY A 732 -6.48 -21.05 12.15
CA GLY A 732 -6.77 -20.13 11.05
C GLY A 732 -6.50 -18.68 11.44
N CYS A 733 -7.30 -17.77 10.90
CA CYS A 733 -7.10 -16.36 11.21
C CYS A 733 -7.63 -15.99 12.61
N THR A 734 -7.05 -14.98 13.27
CA THR A 734 -7.42 -14.55 14.64
C THR A 734 -8.93 -14.34 14.84
N PHE A 735 -9.63 -13.80 13.84
CA PHE A 735 -11.09 -13.61 13.90
C PHE A 735 -11.86 -14.93 13.92
N MET A 736 -11.51 -15.87 13.04
CA MET A 736 -12.16 -17.19 13.00
C MET A 736 -11.97 -17.88 14.35
N MET A 737 -10.74 -17.90 14.86
CA MET A 737 -10.40 -18.55 16.14
C MET A 737 -11.12 -17.90 17.33
N ARG A 738 -11.22 -16.56 17.39
CA ARG A 738 -12.03 -15.85 18.39
C ARG A 738 -13.50 -16.28 18.35
N MET A 739 -14.12 -16.23 17.18
CA MET A 739 -15.55 -16.53 17.01
C MET A 739 -15.89 -17.97 17.41
N VAL A 740 -15.08 -18.96 16.97
CA VAL A 740 -15.32 -20.36 17.32
C VAL A 740 -15.01 -20.66 18.79
N THR A 741 -14.07 -19.92 19.39
CA THR A 741 -13.77 -20.00 20.83
C THR A 741 -14.96 -19.50 21.65
N GLU A 742 -15.52 -18.33 21.31
CA GLU A 742 -16.72 -17.78 21.94
C GLU A 742 -17.90 -18.76 21.86
N LEU A 743 -18.14 -19.35 20.69
CA LEU A 743 -19.18 -20.37 20.51
C LEU A 743 -18.90 -21.65 21.32
N SER A 744 -17.67 -22.19 21.26
CA SER A 744 -17.35 -23.43 21.99
C SER A 744 -17.52 -23.30 23.51
N ARG A 745 -17.33 -22.09 24.05
CA ARG A 745 -17.54 -21.79 25.47
C ARG A 745 -19.01 -21.92 25.86
N THR A 746 -19.94 -21.47 25.01
CA THR A 746 -21.39 -21.64 25.29
C THR A 746 -21.83 -23.10 25.20
N LEU A 747 -21.09 -23.91 24.43
CA LEU A 747 -21.30 -25.35 24.30
C LEU A 747 -20.55 -26.18 25.34
N ASN A 748 -19.75 -25.56 26.22
CA ASN A 748 -18.86 -26.24 27.19
C ASN A 748 -17.91 -27.26 26.55
N ILE A 749 -17.40 -26.95 25.35
CA ILE A 749 -16.45 -27.80 24.63
C ILE A 749 -15.03 -27.28 24.90
N PRO A 750 -14.09 -28.12 25.37
CA PRO A 750 -12.68 -27.76 25.48
C PRO A 750 -12.11 -27.37 24.11
N THR A 751 -11.45 -26.22 24.02
CA THR A 751 -11.02 -25.65 22.74
C THR A 751 -9.56 -25.24 22.77
N LEU A 752 -8.78 -25.78 21.84
CA LEU A 752 -7.41 -25.34 21.58
C LEU A 752 -7.36 -24.48 20.32
N VAL A 753 -6.48 -23.47 20.32
CA VAL A 753 -6.26 -22.57 19.18
C VAL A 753 -4.77 -22.38 18.93
N ALA A 754 -4.37 -22.32 17.65
CA ALA A 754 -2.99 -22.03 17.28
C ALA A 754 -2.80 -20.52 17.10
N LEU A 755 -2.09 -19.89 18.04
CA LEU A 755 -1.84 -18.45 18.02
C LEU A 755 -0.65 -18.11 17.13
N ASN A 756 -0.78 -17.02 16.36
CA ASN A 756 0.27 -16.48 15.49
C ASN A 756 0.56 -15.01 15.86
N PRO A 757 1.18 -14.72 17.02
CA PRO A 757 1.70 -13.40 17.34
C PRO A 757 2.94 -13.09 16.48
N ILE A 758 3.48 -11.87 16.60
CA ILE A 758 4.77 -11.54 15.98
C ILE A 758 5.87 -12.42 16.59
N MET A 759 6.62 -13.13 15.76
CA MET A 759 7.78 -13.92 16.17
C MET A 759 9.02 -13.44 15.39
N VAL A 760 10.12 -13.20 16.10
CA VAL A 760 11.38 -12.72 15.51
C VAL A 760 12.45 -13.82 15.52
N ASP A 761 12.65 -14.46 16.67
CA ASP A 761 13.69 -15.50 16.82
C ASP A 761 13.15 -16.93 16.75
N GLY A 762 11.85 -17.14 16.96
CA GLY A 762 11.24 -18.47 17.11
C GLY A 762 11.64 -19.25 18.37
N THR A 763 12.47 -18.68 19.26
CA THR A 763 13.03 -19.32 20.47
C THR A 763 12.60 -18.64 21.77
N GLY A 764 11.94 -17.48 21.70
CA GLY A 764 11.38 -16.77 22.84
C GLY A 764 12.32 -15.78 23.53
N MET A 765 13.61 -15.76 23.19
CA MET A 765 14.62 -14.88 23.80
C MET A 765 14.33 -13.38 23.63
N CYS A 766 13.76 -12.99 22.49
CA CYS A 766 13.39 -11.60 22.17
C CYS A 766 12.13 -11.11 22.88
N GLY A 767 11.29 -12.02 23.38
CA GLY A 767 9.99 -11.71 24.00
C GLY A 767 8.94 -11.08 23.08
N ALA A 768 9.13 -11.10 21.76
CA ALA A 768 8.17 -10.56 20.79
C ALA A 768 6.87 -11.39 20.74
N CYS A 769 6.98 -12.72 20.85
CA CYS A 769 5.88 -13.69 20.75
C CYS A 769 4.98 -13.77 22.00
N ARG A 770 5.15 -12.85 22.96
CA ARG A 770 4.37 -12.84 24.20
C ARG A 770 2.88 -12.68 23.91
N VAL A 771 2.09 -13.46 24.64
CA VAL A 771 0.62 -13.46 24.65
C VAL A 771 0.12 -13.63 26.08
N SER A 772 -1.05 -13.11 26.39
CA SER A 772 -1.70 -13.35 27.68
C SER A 772 -2.68 -14.51 27.57
N ILE A 773 -2.47 -15.53 28.40
CA ILE A 773 -3.35 -16.69 28.58
C ILE A 773 -3.73 -16.75 30.05
N ASP A 774 -5.02 -16.69 30.38
CA ASP A 774 -5.52 -16.66 31.76
C ASP A 774 -4.87 -15.58 32.63
N LYS A 775 -4.66 -14.39 32.04
CA LYS A 775 -3.95 -13.26 32.66
C LYS A 775 -2.49 -13.53 33.03
N THR A 776 -1.91 -14.62 32.52
CA THR A 776 -0.50 -14.95 32.66
C THR A 776 0.22 -14.75 31.33
N THR A 777 1.42 -14.16 31.38
CA THR A 777 2.25 -14.01 30.18
C THR A 777 2.84 -15.36 29.78
N ARG A 778 2.59 -15.75 28.53
CA ARG A 778 3.13 -16.93 27.86
C ARG A 778 3.86 -16.52 26.59
N PHE A 779 4.70 -17.40 26.07
CA PHE A 779 5.49 -17.18 24.85
C PHE A 779 5.09 -18.18 23.79
N ALA A 780 4.46 -17.72 22.70
CA ALA A 780 3.99 -18.63 21.64
C ALA A 780 5.11 -19.46 20.99
N CYS A 781 6.35 -18.97 20.99
CA CYS A 781 7.50 -19.70 20.44
C CYS A 781 7.94 -20.92 21.27
N ILE A 782 7.70 -20.94 22.59
CA ILE A 782 8.22 -21.99 23.49
C ILE A 782 7.13 -22.68 24.31
N ASP A 783 6.11 -21.95 24.73
CA ASP A 783 4.94 -22.49 25.44
C ASP A 783 3.86 -22.98 24.46
N GLY A 784 3.92 -22.53 23.20
CA GLY A 784 2.91 -22.77 22.17
C GLY A 784 3.50 -23.37 20.88
N PRO A 785 2.84 -23.20 19.72
CA PRO A 785 1.87 -22.15 19.41
C PRO A 785 0.41 -22.47 19.75
N ILE A 786 0.11 -23.70 20.22
CA ILE A 786 -1.26 -24.13 20.53
C ILE A 786 -1.58 -23.89 22.01
N PHE A 787 -2.64 -23.14 22.28
CA PHE A 787 -3.07 -22.78 23.64
C PHE A 787 -4.56 -23.07 23.86
N ASP A 788 -4.99 -23.08 25.12
CA ASP A 788 -6.42 -23.03 25.45
C ASP A 788 -7.02 -21.71 24.94
N GLY A 789 -7.96 -21.82 24.01
CA GLY A 789 -8.63 -20.67 23.41
C GLY A 789 -9.44 -19.88 24.43
N HIS A 790 -9.96 -20.54 25.48
CA HIS A 790 -10.84 -19.90 26.45
C HIS A 790 -10.12 -18.86 27.32
N GLY A 791 -8.81 -19.01 27.50
CA GLY A 791 -7.95 -18.12 28.28
C GLY A 791 -7.28 -16.98 27.50
N VAL A 792 -7.40 -16.95 26.16
CA VAL A 792 -6.69 -15.98 25.31
C VAL A 792 -7.23 -14.55 25.48
N ASP A 793 -6.34 -13.59 25.69
CA ASP A 793 -6.64 -12.16 25.49
C ASP A 793 -6.58 -11.80 23.99
N TRP A 794 -7.75 -11.85 23.34
CA TRP A 794 -7.89 -11.60 21.91
C TRP A 794 -7.62 -10.15 21.50
N ASP A 795 -7.92 -9.20 22.38
CA ASP A 795 -7.77 -7.77 22.09
C ASP A 795 -6.30 -7.36 22.22
N GLU A 796 -5.58 -7.87 23.22
CA GLU A 796 -4.12 -7.73 23.30
C GLU A 796 -3.45 -8.34 22.07
N LEU A 797 -3.78 -9.58 21.70
CA LEU A 797 -3.19 -10.25 20.55
C LEU A 797 -3.41 -9.45 19.25
N ALA A 798 -4.61 -8.92 19.03
CA ALA A 798 -4.92 -8.10 17.87
C ALA A 798 -4.10 -6.80 17.85
N SER A 799 -4.04 -6.09 18.98
CA SER A 799 -3.25 -4.86 19.13
C SER A 799 -1.78 -5.10 18.82
N ARG A 800 -1.17 -6.13 19.43
CA ARG A 800 0.24 -6.50 19.24
C ARG A 800 0.57 -6.81 17.79
N ARG A 801 -0.27 -7.57 17.09
CA ARG A 801 -0.07 -7.89 15.67
C ARG A 801 -0.09 -6.67 14.76
N SER A 802 -0.72 -5.58 15.17
CA SER A 802 -0.79 -4.33 14.40
C SER A 802 0.33 -3.33 14.70
N ALA A 803 1.24 -3.64 15.63
CA ALA A 803 2.25 -2.69 16.13
C ALA A 803 3.20 -2.15 15.05
N TYR A 804 3.51 -2.95 14.02
CA TYR A 804 4.40 -2.58 12.92
C TYR A 804 3.67 -2.39 11.58
N ALA A 805 2.34 -2.22 11.61
CA ALA A 805 1.54 -2.13 10.40
C ALA A 805 2.05 -1.05 9.44
N ARG A 806 2.57 0.07 9.95
CA ARG A 806 3.15 1.14 9.13
C ARG A 806 4.43 0.70 8.41
N GLN A 807 5.40 0.19 9.15
CA GLN A 807 6.70 -0.22 8.61
C GLN A 807 6.54 -1.35 7.59
N GLU A 808 5.59 -2.26 7.81
CA GLU A 808 5.31 -3.33 6.86
C GLU A 808 4.75 -2.80 5.53
N VAL A 809 3.95 -1.73 5.54
CA VAL A 809 3.44 -1.09 4.31
C VAL A 809 4.56 -0.39 3.55
N GLU A 810 5.40 0.36 4.26
CA GLU A 810 6.59 1.01 3.71
C GLU A 810 7.49 -0.04 3.02
N ALA A 811 7.80 -1.14 3.72
CA ALA A 811 8.66 -2.20 3.20
C ALA A 811 8.08 -2.92 1.97
N LEU A 812 6.76 -3.14 1.90
CA LEU A 812 6.10 -3.77 0.75
C LEU A 812 6.21 -2.94 -0.55
N SER A 813 6.17 -1.62 -0.43
CA SER A 813 6.22 -0.70 -1.57
C SER A 813 7.59 -0.66 -2.24
N GLN A 814 8.66 -0.93 -1.50
CA GLN A 814 10.04 -0.91 -1.96
C GLN A 814 10.44 -2.16 -2.77
N GLN A 815 9.71 -3.26 -2.60
CA GLN A 815 9.97 -4.51 -3.30
C GLN A 815 9.43 -4.41 -4.74
N VAL A 816 10.30 -3.95 -5.63
CA VAL A 816 10.02 -3.76 -7.05
C VAL A 816 11.00 -4.61 -7.84
N ASP A 817 10.48 -5.53 -8.66
CA ASP A 817 11.31 -6.30 -9.58
C ASP A 817 11.71 -5.40 -10.75
N LEU A 818 12.85 -4.73 -10.62
CA LEU A 818 13.41 -3.87 -11.67
C LEU A 818 13.77 -4.68 -12.93
N ASN A 819 14.04 -5.98 -12.83
CA ASN A 819 14.36 -6.81 -13.99
C ASN A 819 13.12 -7.17 -14.79
N ALA A 820 11.96 -7.35 -14.13
CA ALA A 820 10.67 -7.43 -14.82
C ALA A 820 10.28 -6.10 -15.49
N LEU A 821 10.77 -4.96 -14.98
CA LEU A 821 10.49 -3.62 -15.50
C LEU A 821 11.42 -3.20 -16.65
N VAL A 822 12.67 -3.67 -16.64
CA VAL A 822 13.69 -3.39 -17.66
C VAL A 822 13.70 -4.53 -18.68
N PHE A 823 12.85 -4.40 -19.71
CA PHE A 823 12.93 -5.11 -20.99
C PHE A 823 13.28 -6.62 -20.96
N ARG A 824 12.28 -7.46 -21.27
CA ARG A 824 12.52 -8.55 -22.23
C ARG A 824 12.55 -7.92 -23.63
N PRO A 825 13.68 -7.95 -24.36
CA PRO A 825 13.64 -7.63 -25.78
C PRO A 825 12.64 -8.57 -26.46
N ALA A 826 11.80 -8.04 -27.34
CA ALA A 826 11.00 -8.85 -28.25
C ALA A 826 11.97 -9.72 -29.08
N GLY A 827 12.13 -10.98 -28.67
CA GLY A 827 13.14 -11.89 -29.23
C GLY A 827 12.88 -13.37 -28.92
N GLU A 828 12.11 -13.70 -27.88
CA GLU A 828 11.60 -15.07 -27.68
C GLU A 828 10.24 -15.21 -28.37
N SER A 829 10.33 -15.44 -29.67
CA SER A 829 9.34 -15.99 -30.59
C SER A 829 7.86 -15.95 -30.14
N CYS A 830 7.12 -15.00 -30.70
CA CYS A 830 5.77 -15.29 -31.18
C CYS A 830 5.82 -16.64 -31.92
N GLY A 831 5.08 -17.65 -31.43
CA GLY A 831 4.87 -18.93 -32.10
C GLY A 831 4.06 -18.82 -33.40
N CYS A 832 4.07 -17.66 -34.05
CA CYS A 832 3.63 -17.48 -35.41
C CYS A 832 4.78 -17.84 -36.36
N GLY A 833 5.11 -19.13 -36.42
CA GLY A 833 5.83 -19.69 -37.54
C GLY A 833 4.98 -19.52 -38.80
N GLY A 834 5.58 -18.99 -39.87
CA GLY A 834 4.92 -18.87 -41.15
C GLY A 834 4.49 -20.23 -41.70
N HIS A 835 3.18 -20.34 -42.00
CA HIS A 835 2.62 -20.77 -43.28
C HIS A 835 1.14 -20.44 -43.33
#